data_AF-A0A443ZV81-F1
#
_entry.id   AF-A0A443ZV81-F1
#
_cell.length_a   1.000
_cell.length_b   1.000
_cell.length_c   1.000
_cell.angle_alpha   90.00
_cell.angle_beta   90.00
_cell.angle_gamma   90.00
#
_symmetry.space_group_name_H-M   'P 1'
#
loop_
_entity.id
_entity.type
_entity.pdbx_description
1 polymer ?
#
loop_
_entity_poly.entity_id
_entity_poly.type
_entity_poly.pdbx_seq_one_letter_code
_entity_poly.pdbx_strand_id
1 'polypeptide(L)'
;MRYLLIVVLGWLPLLAAAVDFDDSTRSLPLGRVMHVFEDRDGNASIAQVSAPSFSEHFRPHQADVLNAGYSTSVFWIRLDLRYTAKPSATPRSWLLELAYPPLDHLELYLPDSAGGFYLAQRTGDALPYSSRQIEQNNYLFELPFVPGHTTTAYLRLHSQGSVQAPLTLWSTEAYLEAQPTRLYVLGLIYGVLLGMLVYNLFIYLSVRDTSYLYYILYIASFGLYQVSVNGAGVAYFWPDNPWWANASTPLFIGAAGLFGCQFARSFLRMAQHSRAFDGLLKLLMVSGGVVMLLSLVSSYGLALRLATALALLFTVSIFAAGLYAWWRGMRVARYFIIAWSAFLLGGLVNTLMVLGYLPNVFLTMYASQIGSALEVGLLSLALADRINTMRNQQAQALRETGRALEMLNQQLANSNRLKDEFLATVTHELRTPMNGVIGSLELMQTVSMDRELAQYQHTASAAAQDMMGMVDDILILTELQAGRLSAQNAPFALRGLLQELRAKYAAAALSKGLYLNLDAPADLPEMLIGDRHKLALCLGYLLDNGIKFTHQGGVMLQVRGRLQGPDVLGLSISVSDSGIGFDRLAEPGLYQRFFQVDGSMSRQYGGLGIGLAICRQLAELIGARLQHESNPGQGSRFELGLSLALSQPQALSRQGLNRG
;
A
#
# COMPACT_ATOMS: atom_id res chain seq x y z
N MET A 1 -22.92 34.73 -82.85
CA MET A 1 -23.65 33.52 -82.40
C MET A 1 -23.05 32.84 -81.16
N ARG A 2 -21.73 32.81 -80.95
CA ARG A 2 -21.10 32.19 -79.76
C ARG A 2 -21.35 32.92 -78.43
N TYR A 3 -21.41 34.26 -78.43
CA TYR A 3 -21.66 35.05 -77.21
C TYR A 3 -23.12 35.08 -76.76
N LEU A 4 -24.05 34.83 -77.68
CA LEU A 4 -25.49 34.77 -77.38
C LEU A 4 -25.87 33.47 -76.66
N LEU A 5 -25.14 32.37 -76.93
CA LEU A 5 -25.30 31.09 -76.24
C LEU A 5 -24.78 31.12 -74.79
N ILE A 6 -23.75 31.91 -74.49
CA ILE A 6 -23.22 32.06 -73.13
C ILE A 6 -24.15 32.92 -72.27
N VAL A 7 -24.80 33.94 -72.85
CA VAL A 7 -25.79 34.76 -72.13
C VAL A 7 -27.11 33.99 -71.93
N VAL A 8 -27.51 33.11 -72.85
CA VAL A 8 -28.71 32.27 -72.69
C VAL A 8 -28.47 31.11 -71.69
N LEU A 9 -27.24 30.58 -71.59
CA LEU A 9 -26.88 29.63 -70.51
C LEU A 9 -26.65 30.29 -69.15
N GLY A 10 -26.38 31.61 -69.12
CA GLY A 10 -26.28 32.39 -67.88
C GLY A 10 -27.64 32.86 -67.32
N TRP A 11 -28.73 32.62 -68.05
CA TRP A 11 -30.11 33.00 -67.70
C TRP A 11 -31.05 31.78 -67.56
N LEU A 12 -30.50 30.56 -67.50
CA LEU A 12 -31.22 29.45 -66.87
C LEU A 12 -31.30 29.79 -65.38
N PRO A 13 -32.49 29.98 -64.82
CA PRO A 13 -32.62 30.35 -63.44
C PRO A 13 -31.94 29.29 -62.58
N LEU A 14 -31.24 29.74 -61.54
CA LEU A 14 -30.94 28.98 -60.33
C LEU A 14 -32.25 28.59 -59.63
N LEU A 15 -33.14 27.90 -60.34
CA LEU A 15 -34.27 27.19 -59.76
C LEU A 15 -33.66 26.00 -59.02
N ALA A 16 -33.98 25.90 -57.73
CA ALA A 16 -33.69 24.77 -56.87
C ALA A 16 -34.04 23.47 -57.61
N ALA A 17 -33.02 22.83 -58.20
CA ALA A 17 -33.19 21.54 -58.86
C ALA A 17 -33.20 20.49 -57.75
N ALA A 18 -34.31 19.77 -57.64
CA ALA A 18 -34.39 18.60 -56.77
C ALA A 18 -33.28 17.61 -57.14
N VAL A 19 -32.72 16.95 -56.13
CA VAL A 19 -31.67 15.96 -56.38
C VAL A 19 -32.30 14.71 -56.95
N ASP A 20 -31.92 14.37 -58.18
CA ASP A 20 -32.34 13.15 -58.85
C ASP A 20 -31.53 11.95 -58.33
N PHE A 21 -32.21 10.86 -57.96
CA PHE A 21 -31.60 9.58 -57.64
C PHE A 21 -32.45 8.43 -58.17
N ASP A 22 -31.85 7.25 -58.30
CA ASP A 22 -32.45 6.08 -58.96
C ASP A 22 -32.23 4.77 -58.17
N ASP A 23 -32.70 3.66 -58.73
CA ASP A 23 -32.54 2.33 -58.13
C ASP A 23 -31.08 1.84 -58.03
N SER A 24 -30.12 2.49 -58.70
CA SER A 24 -28.69 2.15 -58.54
C SER A 24 -28.06 2.84 -57.33
N THR A 25 -28.74 3.86 -56.79
CA THR A 25 -28.26 4.63 -55.65
C THR A 25 -28.35 3.80 -54.38
N ARG A 26 -27.20 3.52 -53.74
CA ARG A 26 -27.13 2.82 -52.46
C ARG A 26 -27.16 3.77 -51.26
N SER A 27 -26.43 4.88 -51.38
CA SER A 27 -26.33 5.92 -50.36
C SER A 27 -26.08 7.28 -51.03
N LEU A 28 -26.73 8.33 -50.57
CA LEU A 28 -26.59 9.69 -51.08
C LEU A 28 -26.45 10.68 -49.91
N PRO A 29 -25.25 11.23 -49.66
CA PRO A 29 -25.05 12.30 -48.69
C PRO A 29 -25.81 13.56 -49.11
N LEU A 30 -26.66 14.08 -48.22
CA LEU A 30 -27.52 15.23 -48.48
C LEU A 30 -26.91 16.58 -48.03
N GLY A 31 -25.67 16.55 -47.54
CA GLY A 31 -24.90 17.70 -47.08
C GLY A 31 -25.01 18.95 -47.95
N ARG A 32 -24.54 18.83 -49.20
CA ARG A 32 -24.38 19.96 -50.14
C ARG A 32 -25.66 20.34 -50.89
N VAL A 33 -26.72 19.58 -50.68
CA VAL A 33 -27.98 19.72 -51.42
C VAL A 33 -29.11 20.20 -50.53
N MET A 34 -28.88 20.24 -49.21
CA MET A 34 -29.84 20.76 -48.27
C MET A 34 -29.89 22.29 -48.31
N HIS A 35 -31.07 22.84 -48.05
CA HIS A 35 -31.25 24.26 -47.82
C HIS A 35 -31.55 24.50 -46.35
N VAL A 36 -30.92 25.50 -45.75
CA VAL A 36 -30.98 25.74 -44.30
C VAL A 36 -31.50 27.14 -44.03
N PHE A 37 -32.41 27.23 -43.07
CA PHE A 37 -32.91 28.47 -42.49
C PHE A 37 -32.67 28.45 -40.98
N GLU A 38 -32.01 29.48 -40.45
CA GLU A 38 -31.81 29.68 -39.02
C GLU A 38 -32.93 30.56 -38.47
N ASP A 39 -33.82 29.97 -37.68
CA ASP A 39 -34.86 30.65 -36.93
C ASP A 39 -34.33 31.01 -35.53
N ARG A 40 -33.86 32.25 -35.39
CA ARG A 40 -33.28 32.76 -34.14
C ARG A 40 -34.31 32.95 -33.02
N ASP A 41 -35.57 33.20 -33.38
CA ASP A 41 -36.65 33.45 -32.44
C ASP A 41 -37.40 32.16 -32.07
N GLY A 42 -37.24 31.09 -32.87
CA GLY A 42 -37.80 29.75 -32.64
C GLY A 42 -39.31 29.63 -32.90
N ASN A 43 -39.92 30.70 -33.42
CA ASN A 43 -41.36 30.85 -33.58
C ASN A 43 -41.88 30.51 -34.98
N ALA A 44 -41.00 30.20 -35.93
CA ALA A 44 -41.40 29.88 -37.29
C ALA A 44 -42.14 28.54 -37.31
N SER A 45 -43.36 28.56 -37.85
CA SER A 45 -44.19 27.36 -38.01
C SER A 45 -44.00 26.73 -39.39
N ILE A 46 -44.31 25.44 -39.53
CA ILE A 46 -44.23 24.75 -40.84
C ILE A 46 -45.03 25.49 -41.92
N ALA A 47 -46.22 26.04 -41.59
CA ALA A 47 -47.05 26.77 -42.54
C ALA A 47 -46.40 28.05 -43.07
N GLN A 48 -45.59 28.73 -42.25
CA GLN A 48 -44.83 29.91 -42.67
C GLN A 48 -43.61 29.50 -43.49
N VAL A 49 -42.87 28.49 -43.02
CA VAL A 49 -41.61 28.04 -43.61
C VAL A 49 -41.84 27.37 -44.97
N SER A 50 -42.98 26.69 -45.16
CA SER A 50 -43.36 26.06 -46.42
C SER A 50 -44.04 27.01 -47.42
N ALA A 51 -44.33 28.27 -47.03
CA ALA A 51 -44.98 29.23 -47.92
C ALA A 51 -44.03 29.62 -49.07
N PRO A 52 -44.52 29.76 -50.32
CA PRO A 52 -43.66 30.11 -51.46
C PRO A 52 -42.86 31.40 -51.26
N SER A 53 -43.45 32.40 -50.59
CA SER A 53 -42.81 33.67 -50.25
C SER A 53 -41.66 33.54 -49.24
N PHE A 54 -41.60 32.43 -48.50
CA PHE A 54 -40.58 32.20 -47.48
C PHE A 54 -39.35 31.48 -48.05
N SER A 55 -39.43 30.93 -49.26
CA SER A 55 -38.34 30.18 -49.90
C SER A 55 -37.05 30.99 -50.06
N GLU A 56 -37.10 32.33 -50.10
CA GLU A 56 -35.91 33.18 -50.21
C GLU A 56 -35.05 33.21 -48.94
N HIS A 57 -35.62 32.85 -47.78
CA HIS A 57 -34.91 32.81 -46.50
C HIS A 57 -34.04 31.56 -46.35
N PHE A 58 -34.30 30.53 -47.15
CA PHE A 58 -33.53 29.30 -47.20
C PHE A 58 -32.25 29.50 -48.02
N ARG A 59 -31.10 29.23 -47.41
CA ARG A 59 -29.80 29.32 -48.08
C ARG A 59 -29.29 27.92 -48.44
N PRO A 60 -28.75 27.71 -49.65
CA PRO A 60 -28.14 26.43 -49.99
C PRO A 60 -26.90 26.19 -49.12
N HIS A 61 -26.79 25.01 -48.54
CA HIS A 61 -25.63 24.61 -47.73
C HIS A 61 -24.51 24.09 -48.63
N GLN A 62 -23.27 24.54 -48.40
CA GLN A 62 -22.13 24.21 -49.28
C GLN A 62 -21.17 23.15 -48.71
N ALA A 63 -21.35 22.75 -47.44
CA ALA A 63 -20.48 21.77 -46.79
C ALA A 63 -21.14 20.38 -46.73
N ASP A 64 -20.34 19.35 -46.46
CA ASP A 64 -20.82 17.97 -46.39
C ASP A 64 -21.73 17.71 -45.17
N VAL A 65 -21.62 18.54 -44.13
CA VAL A 65 -22.43 18.45 -42.90
C VAL A 65 -22.81 19.85 -42.45
N LEU A 66 -24.04 20.06 -42.02
CA LEU A 66 -24.42 21.28 -41.30
C LEU A 66 -23.85 21.21 -39.89
N ASN A 67 -22.98 22.15 -39.52
CA ASN A 67 -22.43 22.27 -38.18
C ASN A 67 -22.60 23.70 -37.70
N ALA A 68 -23.61 23.93 -36.86
CA ALA A 68 -23.88 25.24 -36.26
C ALA A 68 -23.22 25.41 -34.88
N GLY A 69 -22.47 24.41 -34.40
CA GLY A 69 -21.91 24.41 -33.06
C GLY A 69 -22.99 24.52 -31.97
N TYR A 70 -22.65 25.12 -30.84
CA TYR A 70 -23.62 25.42 -29.78
C TYR A 70 -24.44 26.66 -30.14
N SER A 71 -25.71 26.45 -30.47
CA SER A 71 -26.66 27.53 -30.79
C SER A 71 -27.95 27.34 -29.98
N THR A 72 -28.68 28.43 -29.74
CA THR A 72 -30.04 28.40 -29.18
C THR A 72 -31.11 28.57 -30.26
N SER A 73 -30.70 28.80 -31.51
CA SER A 73 -31.60 28.94 -32.66
C SER A 73 -32.21 27.60 -33.05
N VAL A 74 -33.40 27.65 -33.66
CA VAL A 74 -34.01 26.51 -34.33
C VAL A 74 -33.53 26.47 -35.77
N PHE A 75 -33.14 25.30 -36.27
CA PHE A 75 -32.69 25.15 -37.66
C PHE A 75 -33.75 24.39 -38.46
N TRP A 76 -34.22 25.01 -39.53
CA TRP A 76 -35.07 24.38 -40.53
C TRP A 76 -34.23 23.93 -41.71
N ILE A 77 -34.35 22.65 -42.07
CA ILE A 77 -33.69 22.07 -43.23
C ILE A 77 -34.76 21.67 -44.24
N ARG A 78 -34.65 22.15 -45.48
CA ARG A 78 -35.46 21.74 -46.62
C ARG A 78 -34.65 20.83 -47.54
N LEU A 79 -35.24 19.70 -47.89
CA LEU A 79 -34.69 18.73 -48.83
C LEU A 79 -35.68 18.56 -49.98
N ASP A 80 -35.23 18.80 -51.21
CA ASP A 80 -36.02 18.58 -52.42
C ASP A 80 -35.44 17.37 -53.16
N LEU A 81 -36.15 16.23 -53.11
CA LEU A 81 -35.65 14.93 -53.53
C LEU A 81 -36.54 14.33 -54.63
N ARG A 82 -35.97 13.90 -55.75
CA ARG A 82 -36.72 13.33 -56.87
C ARG A 82 -36.25 11.89 -57.15
N TYR A 83 -37.16 10.95 -56.91
CA TYR A 83 -36.89 9.54 -57.16
C TYR A 83 -37.27 9.16 -58.59
N THR A 84 -36.32 8.60 -59.33
CA THR A 84 -36.51 8.11 -60.70
C THR A 84 -36.39 6.59 -60.72
N ALA A 85 -37.54 5.90 -60.71
CA ALA A 85 -37.56 4.44 -60.78
C ALA A 85 -37.37 3.95 -62.22
N LYS A 86 -36.58 2.89 -62.40
CA LYS A 86 -36.51 2.13 -63.65
C LYS A 86 -37.83 1.36 -63.85
N PRO A 87 -38.34 1.24 -65.09
CA PRO A 87 -39.65 0.64 -65.37
C PRO A 87 -39.85 -0.80 -64.87
N SER A 88 -38.77 -1.53 -64.59
CA SER A 88 -38.74 -2.92 -64.15
C SER A 88 -38.21 -3.11 -62.71
N ALA A 89 -37.97 -2.02 -61.97
CA ALA A 89 -37.45 -2.10 -60.61
C ALA A 89 -38.57 -2.40 -59.60
N THR A 90 -38.26 -3.26 -58.62
CA THR A 90 -39.13 -3.47 -57.46
C THR A 90 -39.17 -2.21 -56.59
N PRO A 91 -40.32 -1.85 -55.99
CA PRO A 91 -40.42 -0.70 -55.10
C PRO A 91 -39.40 -0.82 -53.97
N ARG A 92 -38.54 0.20 -53.82
CA ARG A 92 -37.55 0.26 -52.74
C ARG A 92 -37.98 1.24 -51.65
N SER A 93 -37.81 0.82 -50.41
CA SER A 93 -37.94 1.69 -49.25
C SER A 93 -36.65 2.46 -49.02
N TRP A 94 -36.79 3.76 -48.82
CA TRP A 94 -35.69 4.69 -48.61
C TRP A 94 -35.71 5.23 -47.18
N LEU A 95 -34.53 5.27 -46.57
CA LEU A 95 -34.33 5.71 -45.20
C LEU A 95 -33.52 6.99 -45.20
N LEU A 96 -34.03 8.02 -44.55
CA LEU A 96 -33.28 9.23 -44.23
C LEU A 96 -32.60 9.05 -42.88
N GLU A 97 -31.27 8.97 -42.89
CA GLU A 97 -30.44 8.90 -41.68
C GLU A 97 -29.97 10.30 -41.27
N LEU A 98 -30.18 10.65 -40.00
CA LEU A 98 -29.49 11.73 -39.31
C LEU A 98 -28.52 11.10 -38.29
N ALA A 99 -27.24 11.07 -38.66
CA ALA A 99 -26.18 10.36 -37.92
C ALA A 99 -25.57 11.20 -36.78
N TYR A 100 -26.43 11.80 -35.96
CA TYR A 100 -26.02 12.62 -34.81
C TYR A 100 -27.00 12.41 -33.65
N PRO A 101 -26.76 11.40 -32.78
CA PRO A 101 -27.65 11.03 -31.69
C PRO A 101 -27.95 12.10 -30.62
N PRO A 102 -27.03 13.03 -30.25
CA PRO A 102 -27.29 13.97 -29.15
C PRO A 102 -28.04 15.22 -29.65
N LEU A 103 -29.31 15.05 -30.02
CA LEU A 103 -30.19 16.11 -30.52
C LEU A 103 -31.54 16.09 -29.78
N ASP A 104 -31.85 17.16 -29.03
CA ASP A 104 -33.01 17.22 -28.13
C ASP A 104 -34.35 17.01 -28.80
N HIS A 105 -34.57 17.74 -29.90
CA HIS A 105 -35.84 17.77 -30.59
C HIS A 105 -35.61 17.78 -32.11
N LEU A 106 -36.25 16.81 -32.73
CA LEU A 106 -36.19 16.51 -34.15
C LEU A 106 -37.61 16.24 -34.64
N GLU A 107 -38.09 17.11 -35.52
CA GLU A 107 -39.42 16.97 -36.13
C GLU A 107 -39.26 16.83 -37.65
N LEU A 108 -39.89 15.80 -38.22
CA LEU A 108 -39.97 15.59 -39.66
C LEU A 108 -41.37 15.95 -40.14
N TYR A 109 -41.43 16.83 -41.15
CA TYR A 109 -42.65 17.21 -41.83
C TYR A 109 -42.62 16.71 -43.28
N LEU A 110 -43.68 16.02 -43.68
CA LEU A 110 -43.87 15.43 -45.01
C LEU A 110 -45.08 16.05 -45.72
N PRO A 111 -45.12 16.04 -47.06
CA PRO A 111 -46.24 16.61 -47.81
C PRO A 111 -47.51 15.78 -47.60
N ASP A 112 -48.63 16.46 -47.39
CA ASP A 112 -49.97 15.87 -47.35
C ASP A 112 -50.57 15.83 -48.77
N SER A 113 -51.55 14.93 -48.96
CA SER A 113 -52.40 14.79 -50.14
C SER A 113 -53.09 16.10 -50.58
N ALA A 114 -53.32 17.05 -49.66
CA ALA A 114 -53.91 18.36 -49.93
C ALA A 114 -52.89 19.46 -50.30
N GLY A 115 -51.60 19.13 -50.46
CA GLY A 115 -50.55 20.09 -50.80
C GLY A 115 -50.00 20.90 -49.60
N GLY A 116 -50.44 20.59 -48.38
CA GLY A 116 -49.86 21.08 -47.13
C GLY A 116 -48.74 20.17 -46.60
N PHE A 117 -48.33 20.36 -45.35
CA PHE A 117 -47.35 19.51 -44.66
C PHE A 117 -47.91 19.05 -43.31
N TYR A 118 -47.74 17.78 -42.99
CA TYR A 118 -48.11 17.21 -41.69
C TYR A 118 -46.86 16.78 -40.91
N LEU A 119 -46.95 16.76 -39.58
CA LEU A 119 -45.90 16.25 -38.71
C LEU A 119 -45.87 14.72 -38.82
N ALA A 120 -44.90 14.19 -39.54
CA ALA A 120 -44.76 12.76 -39.77
C ALA A 120 -44.13 12.04 -38.57
N GLN A 121 -43.10 12.64 -37.96
CA GLN A 121 -42.44 12.09 -36.79
C GLN A 121 -41.92 13.18 -35.88
N ARG A 122 -41.95 12.93 -34.56
CA ARG A 122 -41.33 13.76 -33.53
C ARG A 122 -40.48 12.89 -32.62
N THR A 123 -39.19 13.18 -32.54
CA THR A 123 -38.21 12.39 -31.78
C THR A 123 -37.08 13.28 -31.27
N GLY A 124 -36.10 12.71 -30.58
CA GLY A 124 -34.96 13.42 -30.00
C GLY A 124 -34.42 12.72 -28.75
N ASP A 125 -33.29 13.17 -28.21
CA ASP A 125 -32.69 12.60 -26.99
C ASP A 125 -33.39 13.09 -25.70
N ALA A 126 -34.15 14.20 -25.79
CA ALA A 126 -35.01 14.69 -24.73
C ALA A 126 -36.38 13.97 -24.67
N LEU A 127 -36.61 13.00 -25.56
CA LEU A 127 -37.82 12.18 -25.63
C LEU A 127 -37.46 10.70 -25.34
N PRO A 128 -38.43 9.88 -24.85
CA PRO A 128 -38.21 8.46 -24.63
C PRO A 128 -37.72 7.74 -25.89
N TYR A 129 -36.88 6.72 -25.75
CA TYR A 129 -36.29 6.01 -26.90
C TYR A 129 -37.34 5.47 -27.88
N SER A 130 -38.50 5.06 -27.37
CA SER A 130 -39.66 4.59 -28.15
C SER A 130 -40.29 5.66 -29.06
N SER A 131 -39.91 6.95 -28.94
CA SER A 131 -40.35 7.99 -29.89
C SER A 131 -39.62 7.92 -31.23
N ARG A 132 -38.64 7.04 -31.40
CA ARG A 132 -37.95 6.81 -32.69
C ARG A 132 -38.82 5.92 -33.58
N GLN A 133 -38.96 6.28 -34.85
CA GLN A 133 -39.73 5.48 -35.82
C GLN A 133 -39.09 4.09 -36.01
N ILE A 134 -37.76 4.07 -36.12
CA ILE A 134 -36.95 2.85 -36.16
C ILE A 134 -36.00 2.91 -34.96
N GLU A 135 -36.07 1.91 -34.10
CA GLU A 135 -35.27 1.80 -32.86
C GLU A 135 -33.80 1.49 -33.19
N GLN A 136 -33.06 2.54 -33.55
CA GLN A 136 -31.63 2.52 -33.83
C GLN A 136 -30.92 3.67 -33.11
N ASN A 137 -29.58 3.60 -32.99
CA ASN A 137 -28.78 4.64 -32.32
C ASN A 137 -28.83 5.99 -33.07
N ASN A 138 -28.84 5.95 -34.40
CA ASN A 138 -29.05 7.13 -35.24
C ASN A 138 -30.55 7.33 -35.51
N TYR A 139 -30.96 8.56 -35.83
CA TYR A 139 -32.35 8.81 -36.21
C TYR A 139 -32.57 8.37 -37.66
N LEU A 140 -33.56 7.51 -37.87
CA LEU A 140 -33.95 7.02 -39.18
C LEU A 140 -35.42 7.33 -39.41
N PHE A 141 -35.71 7.83 -40.61
CA PHE A 141 -37.07 8.09 -41.06
C PHE A 141 -37.33 7.42 -42.39
N GLU A 142 -38.51 6.79 -42.53
CA GLU A 142 -38.95 6.28 -43.83
C GLU A 142 -39.50 7.42 -44.68
N LEU A 143 -38.97 7.59 -45.88
CA LEU A 143 -39.46 8.59 -46.83
C LEU A 143 -40.30 7.92 -47.93
N PRO A 144 -41.59 8.24 -48.04
CA PRO A 144 -42.43 7.73 -49.12
C PRO A 144 -42.10 8.50 -50.41
N PHE A 145 -41.55 7.81 -51.41
CA PHE A 145 -41.28 8.39 -52.72
C PHE A 145 -42.23 7.84 -53.78
N VAL A 146 -42.80 8.75 -54.57
CA VAL A 146 -43.54 8.41 -55.79
C VAL A 146 -42.62 8.63 -56.99
N PRO A 147 -42.37 7.60 -57.84
CA PRO A 147 -41.50 7.75 -59.00
C PRO A 147 -41.88 8.95 -59.88
N GLY A 148 -40.87 9.72 -60.31
CA GLY A 148 -41.02 10.88 -61.19
C GLY A 148 -41.46 12.18 -60.49
N HIS A 149 -41.94 12.10 -59.25
CA HIS A 149 -42.38 13.25 -58.46
C HIS A 149 -41.28 13.73 -57.51
N THR A 150 -41.22 15.05 -57.30
CA THR A 150 -40.35 15.65 -56.28
C THR A 150 -41.05 15.59 -54.92
N THR A 151 -40.38 15.00 -53.93
CA THR A 151 -40.81 14.98 -52.54
C THR A 151 -39.98 16.01 -51.76
N THR A 152 -40.64 17.03 -51.23
CA THR A 152 -40.01 18.01 -50.35
C THR A 152 -40.19 17.58 -48.90
N ALA A 153 -39.09 17.42 -48.15
CA ALA A 153 -39.12 17.12 -46.73
C ALA A 153 -38.56 18.31 -45.92
N TYR A 154 -39.20 18.63 -44.80
CA TYR A 154 -38.70 19.63 -43.86
C TYR A 154 -38.32 18.97 -42.54
N LEU A 155 -37.11 19.25 -42.07
CA LEU A 155 -36.64 18.87 -40.74
C LEU A 155 -36.53 20.12 -39.88
N ARG A 156 -37.07 20.07 -38.67
CA ARG A 156 -36.88 21.11 -37.65
C ARG A 156 -35.99 20.55 -36.56
N LEU A 157 -34.83 21.18 -36.38
CA LEU A 157 -33.82 20.79 -35.41
C LEU A 157 -33.75 21.83 -34.30
N HIS A 158 -33.84 21.38 -33.05
CA HIS A 158 -33.68 22.24 -31.89
C HIS A 158 -32.97 21.48 -30.77
N SER A 159 -31.90 22.04 -30.22
CA SER A 159 -31.12 21.44 -29.12
C SER A 159 -30.42 22.53 -28.31
N GLN A 160 -30.25 22.33 -27.00
CA GLN A 160 -29.36 23.19 -26.19
C GLN A 160 -27.88 22.79 -26.30
N GLY A 161 -27.60 21.61 -26.85
CA GLY A 161 -26.29 21.09 -27.20
C GLY A 161 -25.74 21.66 -28.52
N SER A 162 -24.80 20.96 -29.15
CA SER A 162 -24.33 21.36 -30.48
C SER A 162 -25.24 20.82 -31.57
N VAL A 163 -25.63 21.67 -32.52
CA VAL A 163 -26.50 21.27 -33.63
C VAL A 163 -25.64 20.83 -34.81
N GLN A 164 -25.73 19.54 -35.14
CA GLN A 164 -25.13 18.96 -36.34
C GLN A 164 -26.16 18.13 -37.11
N ALA A 165 -26.14 18.20 -38.44
CA ALA A 165 -27.06 17.45 -39.29
C ALA A 165 -26.33 16.72 -40.43
N PRO A 166 -25.57 15.65 -40.14
CA PRO A 166 -25.05 14.74 -41.15
C PRO A 166 -26.21 13.91 -41.71
N LEU A 167 -26.81 14.37 -42.80
CA LEU A 167 -27.95 13.75 -43.46
C LEU A 167 -27.49 12.86 -44.61
N THR A 168 -27.95 11.60 -44.62
CA THR A 168 -27.69 10.66 -45.71
C THR A 168 -28.97 9.90 -46.05
N LEU A 169 -29.29 9.84 -47.34
CA LEU A 169 -30.36 9.00 -47.85
C LEU A 169 -29.79 7.62 -48.18
N TRP A 170 -30.42 6.57 -47.66
CA TRP A 170 -30.00 5.18 -47.85
C TRP A 170 -31.10 4.35 -48.48
N SER A 171 -30.72 3.39 -49.33
CA SER A 171 -31.61 2.26 -49.58
C SER A 171 -31.60 1.35 -48.35
N THR A 172 -32.77 0.78 -48.01
CA THR A 172 -32.91 -0.08 -46.81
C THR A 172 -31.90 -1.24 -46.81
N GLU A 173 -31.68 -1.86 -47.96
CA GLU A 173 -30.71 -2.95 -48.17
C GLU A 173 -29.27 -2.50 -47.86
N ALA A 174 -28.85 -1.33 -48.36
CA ALA A 174 -27.50 -0.82 -48.15
C ALA A 174 -27.26 -0.40 -46.69
N TYR A 175 -28.29 0.14 -46.03
CA TYR A 175 -28.21 0.48 -44.61
C TYR A 175 -28.00 -0.77 -43.74
N LEU A 176 -28.77 -1.83 -43.99
CA LEU A 176 -28.66 -3.10 -43.27
C LEU A 176 -27.29 -3.77 -43.48
N GLU A 177 -26.72 -3.70 -44.69
CA GLU A 177 -25.36 -4.21 -44.96
C GLU A 177 -24.26 -3.40 -44.24
N ALA A 178 -24.43 -2.08 -44.09
CA ALA A 178 -23.42 -1.21 -43.48
C ALA A 178 -23.44 -1.21 -41.93
N GLN A 179 -24.59 -1.56 -41.33
CA GLN A 179 -24.83 -1.54 -39.89
C GLN A 179 -23.87 -2.41 -39.05
N PRO A 180 -23.65 -3.71 -39.37
CA PRO A 180 -22.85 -4.61 -38.55
C PRO A 180 -21.42 -4.11 -38.31
N THR A 181 -20.79 -3.54 -39.33
CA THR A 181 -19.41 -3.03 -39.26
C THR A 181 -19.27 -1.93 -38.19
N ARG A 182 -20.25 -1.03 -38.06
CA ARG A 182 -20.25 0.04 -37.04
C ARG A 182 -20.37 -0.54 -35.63
N LEU A 183 -21.29 -1.49 -35.46
CA LEU A 183 -21.54 -2.12 -34.16
C LEU A 183 -20.34 -2.96 -33.68
N TYR A 184 -19.69 -3.71 -34.58
CA TYR A 184 -18.49 -4.49 -34.25
C TYR A 184 -17.32 -3.60 -33.82
N VAL A 185 -17.13 -2.47 -34.46
CA VAL A 185 -16.04 -1.53 -34.13
C VAL A 185 -16.30 -0.88 -32.77
N LEU A 186 -17.53 -0.45 -32.53
CA LEU A 186 -17.92 0.11 -31.23
C LEU A 186 -17.79 -0.95 -30.12
N GLY A 187 -18.21 -2.19 -30.38
CA GLY A 187 -18.06 -3.32 -29.47
C GLY A 187 -16.60 -3.65 -29.17
N LEU A 188 -15.72 -3.60 -30.17
CA LEU A 188 -14.27 -3.79 -29.98
C LEU A 188 -13.66 -2.70 -29.08
N ILE A 189 -14.00 -1.43 -29.32
CA ILE A 189 -13.51 -0.30 -28.54
C ILE A 189 -13.96 -0.41 -27.08
N TYR A 190 -15.24 -0.65 -26.83
CA TYR A 190 -15.75 -0.83 -25.47
C TYR A 190 -15.20 -2.09 -24.81
N GLY A 191 -14.98 -3.17 -25.57
CA GLY A 191 -14.34 -4.40 -25.09
C GLY A 191 -12.90 -4.16 -24.63
N VAL A 192 -12.10 -3.39 -25.38
CA VAL A 192 -10.74 -3.00 -24.97
C VAL A 192 -10.78 -2.13 -23.71
N LEU A 193 -11.68 -1.14 -23.64
CA LEU A 193 -11.82 -0.30 -22.45
C LEU A 193 -12.21 -1.11 -21.21
N LEU A 194 -13.18 -2.03 -21.34
CA LEU A 194 -13.61 -2.91 -20.25
C LEU A 194 -12.49 -3.86 -19.83
N GLY A 195 -11.81 -4.50 -20.79
CA GLY A 195 -10.67 -5.37 -20.52
C GLY A 195 -9.54 -4.65 -19.80
N MET A 196 -9.24 -3.41 -20.19
CA MET A 196 -8.26 -2.55 -19.52
C MET A 196 -8.72 -2.15 -18.12
N LEU A 197 -10.01 -1.87 -17.91
CA LEU A 197 -10.57 -1.55 -16.60
C LEU A 197 -10.41 -2.74 -15.63
N VAL A 198 -10.76 -3.96 -16.07
CA VAL A 198 -10.60 -5.19 -15.27
C VAL A 198 -9.12 -5.50 -15.01
N TYR A 199 -8.27 -5.35 -16.02
CA TYR A 199 -6.82 -5.53 -15.89
C TYR A 199 -6.21 -4.58 -14.85
N ASN A 200 -6.53 -3.28 -14.93
CA ASN A 200 -6.05 -2.29 -13.97
C ASN A 200 -6.63 -2.53 -12.57
N LEU A 201 -7.86 -3.03 -12.45
CA LEU A 201 -8.44 -3.44 -11.17
C LEU A 201 -7.65 -4.59 -10.52
N PHE A 202 -7.26 -5.61 -11.30
CA PHE A 202 -6.45 -6.71 -10.79
C PHE A 202 -5.08 -6.21 -10.30
N ILE A 203 -4.44 -5.31 -11.06
CA ILE A 203 -3.18 -4.70 -10.64
C ILE A 203 -3.37 -3.90 -9.35
N TYR A 204 -4.45 -3.12 -9.24
CA TYR A 204 -4.77 -2.37 -8.02
C TYR A 204 -4.93 -3.31 -6.82
N LEU A 205 -5.65 -4.42 -6.95
CA LEU A 205 -5.82 -5.40 -5.86
C LEU A 205 -4.48 -6.03 -5.43
N SER A 206 -3.57 -6.24 -6.38
CA SER A 206 -2.24 -6.81 -6.15
C SER A 206 -1.25 -5.81 -5.52
N VAL A 207 -1.28 -4.55 -5.96
CA VAL A 207 -0.24 -3.55 -5.65
C VAL A 207 -0.69 -2.55 -4.58
N ARG A 208 -2.00 -2.27 -4.53
CA ARG A 208 -2.64 -1.29 -3.63
C ARG A 208 -2.07 0.14 -3.72
N ASP A 209 -1.49 0.53 -4.86
CA ASP A 209 -1.11 1.93 -5.13
C ASP A 209 -2.36 2.72 -5.55
N THR A 210 -2.64 3.82 -4.84
CA THR A 210 -3.83 4.65 -5.03
C THR A 210 -3.89 5.33 -6.40
N SER A 211 -2.78 5.45 -7.11
CA SER A 211 -2.74 6.00 -8.47
C SER A 211 -3.56 5.14 -9.43
N TYR A 212 -3.60 3.81 -9.23
CA TYR A 212 -4.44 2.92 -10.04
C TYR A 212 -5.92 3.12 -9.77
N LEU A 213 -6.31 3.39 -8.52
CA LEU A 213 -7.71 3.64 -8.19
C LEU A 213 -8.23 4.87 -8.96
N TYR A 214 -7.47 5.98 -8.96
CA TYR A 214 -7.84 7.17 -9.72
C TYR A 214 -7.87 6.90 -11.23
N TYR A 215 -6.96 6.07 -11.72
CA TYR A 215 -6.90 5.70 -13.12
C TYR A 215 -8.09 4.83 -13.56
N ILE A 216 -8.49 3.85 -12.76
CA ILE A 216 -9.68 3.02 -12.98
C ILE A 216 -10.93 3.90 -13.02
N LEU A 217 -11.07 4.82 -12.06
CA LEU A 217 -12.20 5.76 -12.01
C LEU A 217 -12.23 6.69 -13.22
N TYR A 218 -11.05 7.11 -13.72
CA TYR A 218 -10.94 7.87 -14.97
C TYR A 218 -11.41 7.04 -16.17
N ILE A 219 -10.89 5.82 -16.37
CA ILE A 219 -11.30 4.93 -17.48
C ILE A 219 -12.79 4.66 -17.43
N ALA A 220 -13.34 4.36 -16.25
CA ALA A 220 -14.76 4.10 -16.05
C ALA A 220 -15.59 5.32 -16.45
N SER A 221 -15.23 6.51 -15.96
CA SER A 221 -15.93 7.76 -16.25
C SER A 221 -15.85 8.12 -17.74
N PHE A 222 -14.68 7.96 -18.36
CA PHE A 222 -14.50 8.20 -19.79
C PHE A 222 -15.28 7.19 -20.65
N GLY A 223 -15.27 5.90 -20.28
CA GLY A 223 -16.06 4.87 -20.95
C GLY A 223 -17.57 5.15 -20.88
N LEU A 224 -18.06 5.56 -19.72
CA LEU A 224 -19.47 5.95 -19.54
C LEU A 224 -19.83 7.23 -20.30
N TYR A 225 -18.92 8.21 -20.37
CA TYR A 225 -19.07 9.38 -21.25
C TYR A 225 -19.21 8.94 -22.73
N GLN A 226 -18.37 8.02 -23.19
CA GLN A 226 -18.45 7.50 -24.56
C GLN A 226 -19.78 6.77 -24.82
N VAL A 227 -20.29 6.00 -23.84
CA VAL A 227 -21.62 5.35 -23.95
C VAL A 227 -22.73 6.40 -24.06
N SER A 228 -22.62 7.50 -23.30
CA SER A 228 -23.58 8.61 -23.31
C SER A 228 -23.61 9.34 -24.66
N VAL A 229 -22.45 9.76 -25.19
CA VAL A 229 -22.36 10.55 -26.43
C VAL A 229 -22.71 9.76 -27.69
N ASN A 230 -22.39 8.47 -27.76
CA ASN A 230 -22.66 7.66 -28.96
C ASN A 230 -24.12 7.16 -29.03
N GLY A 231 -24.99 7.57 -28.11
CA GLY A 231 -26.40 7.15 -28.05
C GLY A 231 -26.64 5.74 -27.51
N ALA A 232 -25.59 4.96 -27.26
CA ALA A 232 -25.67 3.61 -26.69
C ALA A 232 -26.29 3.60 -25.28
N GLY A 233 -26.07 4.66 -24.49
CA GLY A 233 -26.68 4.84 -23.18
C GLY A 233 -28.21 4.85 -23.23
N VAL A 234 -28.76 5.65 -24.16
CA VAL A 234 -30.21 5.75 -24.36
C VAL A 234 -30.76 4.44 -24.94
N ALA A 235 -30.04 3.77 -25.84
CA ALA A 235 -30.51 2.52 -26.43
C ALA A 235 -30.55 1.33 -25.45
N TYR A 236 -29.56 1.21 -24.54
CA TYR A 236 -29.39 -0.02 -23.74
C TYR A 236 -29.49 0.15 -22.22
N PHE A 237 -29.16 1.32 -21.67
CA PHE A 237 -29.02 1.48 -20.21
C PHE A 237 -30.13 2.33 -19.58
N TRP A 238 -30.62 3.35 -20.28
CA TRP A 238 -31.64 4.27 -19.76
C TRP A 238 -32.66 4.75 -20.82
N PRO A 239 -33.31 3.84 -21.57
CA PRO A 239 -34.22 4.20 -22.67
C PRO A 239 -35.43 5.05 -22.27
N ASP A 240 -35.92 4.87 -21.05
CA ASP A 240 -37.13 5.55 -20.54
C ASP A 240 -36.82 6.77 -19.66
N ASN A 241 -35.53 7.15 -19.51
CA ASN A 241 -35.13 8.27 -18.67
C ASN A 241 -34.31 9.33 -19.44
N PRO A 242 -34.99 10.18 -20.24
CA PRO A 242 -34.33 11.26 -20.99
C PRO A 242 -33.62 12.29 -20.09
N TRP A 243 -34.16 12.53 -18.89
CA TRP A 243 -33.53 13.43 -17.93
C TRP A 243 -32.13 12.93 -17.53
N TRP A 244 -32.01 11.65 -17.18
CA TRP A 244 -30.73 11.05 -16.83
C TRP A 244 -29.78 11.02 -18.02
N ALA A 245 -30.27 10.71 -19.23
CA ALA A 245 -29.45 10.72 -20.46
C ALA A 245 -28.75 12.08 -20.71
N ASN A 246 -29.47 13.17 -20.48
CA ASN A 246 -28.97 14.52 -20.70
C ASN A 246 -28.07 14.99 -19.55
N ALA A 247 -28.35 14.56 -18.31
CA ALA A 247 -27.53 14.85 -17.14
C ALA A 247 -26.22 14.02 -17.12
N SER A 248 -26.25 12.78 -17.61
CA SER A 248 -25.13 11.83 -17.54
C SER A 248 -23.94 12.27 -18.39
N THR A 249 -24.19 12.87 -19.56
CA THR A 249 -23.13 13.33 -20.47
C THR A 249 -22.19 14.36 -19.79
N PRO A 250 -22.65 15.54 -19.33
CA PRO A 250 -21.81 16.49 -18.62
C PRO A 250 -21.26 15.95 -17.29
N LEU A 251 -22.01 15.11 -16.58
CA LEU A 251 -21.56 14.49 -15.34
C LEU A 251 -20.34 13.60 -15.57
N PHE A 252 -20.37 12.73 -16.58
CA PHE A 252 -19.25 11.84 -16.88
C PHE A 252 -18.04 12.56 -17.48
N ILE A 253 -18.25 13.65 -18.24
CA ILE A 253 -17.15 14.55 -18.65
C ILE A 253 -16.47 15.15 -17.41
N GLY A 254 -17.26 15.68 -16.47
CA GLY A 254 -16.76 16.25 -15.22
C GLY A 254 -16.02 15.22 -14.36
N ALA A 255 -16.58 14.02 -14.22
CA ALA A 255 -15.97 12.91 -13.49
C ALA A 255 -14.64 12.45 -14.13
N ALA A 256 -14.59 12.31 -15.46
CA ALA A 256 -13.36 11.99 -16.18
C ALA A 256 -12.29 13.08 -15.97
N GLY A 257 -12.65 14.36 -16.05
CA GLY A 257 -11.73 15.46 -15.76
C GLY A 257 -11.20 15.45 -14.32
N LEU A 258 -12.08 15.20 -13.34
CA LEU A 258 -11.72 15.14 -11.92
C LEU A 258 -10.76 13.98 -11.63
N PHE A 259 -11.12 12.76 -12.02
CA PHE A 259 -10.28 11.58 -11.77
C PHE A 259 -9.01 11.60 -12.61
N GLY A 260 -9.07 12.11 -13.84
CA GLY A 260 -7.89 12.32 -14.68
C GLY A 260 -6.90 13.32 -14.06
N CYS A 261 -7.39 14.41 -13.47
CA CYS A 261 -6.53 15.39 -12.77
C CYS A 261 -5.87 14.75 -11.57
N GLN A 262 -6.66 14.04 -10.75
CA GLN A 262 -6.14 13.37 -9.56
C GLN A 262 -5.13 12.27 -9.92
N PHE A 263 -5.40 11.52 -10.99
CA PHE A 263 -4.46 10.57 -11.55
C PHE A 263 -3.15 11.26 -11.96
N ALA A 264 -3.20 12.32 -12.77
CA ALA A 264 -1.99 13.04 -13.21
C ALA A 264 -1.19 13.61 -12.03
N ARG A 265 -1.87 14.17 -11.01
CA ARG A 265 -1.24 14.67 -9.79
C ARG A 265 -0.50 13.57 -9.02
N SER A 266 -1.15 12.42 -8.81
CA SER A 266 -0.57 11.27 -8.09
C SER A 266 0.54 10.58 -8.90
N PHE A 267 0.30 10.40 -10.20
CA PHE A 267 1.20 9.68 -11.10
C PHE A 267 2.50 10.45 -11.34
N LEU A 268 2.40 11.76 -11.61
CA LEU A 268 3.56 12.64 -11.85
C LEU A 268 4.10 13.28 -10.56
N ARG A 269 3.56 12.94 -9.38
CA ARG A 269 3.95 13.51 -8.07
C ARG A 269 4.05 15.05 -8.11
N MET A 270 3.04 15.69 -8.69
CA MET A 270 3.05 17.13 -8.98
C MET A 270 3.24 17.97 -7.72
N ALA A 271 2.65 17.57 -6.60
CA ALA A 271 2.79 18.25 -5.31
C ALA A 271 4.25 18.41 -4.85
N GLN A 272 5.15 17.50 -5.25
CA GLN A 272 6.57 17.55 -4.90
C GLN A 272 7.41 18.40 -5.87
N HIS A 273 6.97 18.52 -7.14
CA HIS A 273 7.78 19.09 -8.21
C HIS A 273 7.32 20.49 -8.68
N SER A 274 6.03 20.81 -8.56
CA SER A 274 5.49 22.12 -8.90
C SER A 274 4.19 22.41 -8.16
N ARG A 275 4.23 23.39 -7.25
CA ARG A 275 3.04 23.88 -6.55
C ARG A 275 2.05 24.58 -7.48
N ALA A 276 2.52 25.21 -8.55
CA ALA A 276 1.67 25.90 -9.52
C ALA A 276 0.81 24.91 -10.32
N PHE A 277 1.41 23.86 -10.89
CA PHE A 277 0.67 22.82 -11.59
C PHE A 277 -0.23 22.00 -10.65
N ASP A 278 0.23 21.70 -9.44
CA ASP A 278 -0.62 21.04 -8.44
C ASP A 278 -1.85 21.88 -8.07
N GLY A 279 -1.69 23.19 -7.91
CA GLY A 279 -2.78 24.13 -7.66
C GLY A 279 -3.76 24.24 -8.83
N LEU A 280 -3.25 24.35 -10.07
CA LEU A 280 -4.08 24.38 -11.28
C LEU A 280 -4.92 23.10 -11.43
N LEU A 281 -4.31 21.93 -11.23
CA LEU A 281 -5.04 20.66 -11.33
C LEU A 281 -6.08 20.52 -10.22
N LYS A 282 -5.82 20.98 -8.99
CA LYS A 282 -6.82 21.05 -7.92
C LYS A 282 -7.99 21.97 -8.28
N LEU A 283 -7.70 23.15 -8.83
CA LEU A 283 -8.73 24.09 -9.26
C LEU A 283 -9.64 23.44 -10.31
N LEU A 284 -9.06 22.78 -11.32
CA LEU A 284 -9.81 22.05 -12.33
C LEU A 284 -10.65 20.90 -11.73
N MET A 285 -10.14 20.18 -10.73
CA MET A 285 -10.93 19.15 -10.02
C MET A 285 -12.14 19.75 -9.30
N VAL A 286 -11.96 20.88 -8.59
CA VAL A 286 -13.07 21.57 -7.90
C VAL A 286 -14.09 22.04 -8.93
N SER A 287 -13.66 22.68 -10.02
CA SER A 287 -14.54 23.09 -11.12
C SER A 287 -15.27 21.91 -11.76
N GLY A 288 -14.60 20.76 -11.93
CA GLY A 288 -15.21 19.53 -12.42
C GLY A 288 -16.30 19.02 -11.48
N GLY A 289 -16.04 19.01 -10.17
CA GLY A 289 -17.04 18.67 -9.15
C GLY A 289 -18.24 19.63 -9.15
N VAL A 290 -18.02 20.94 -9.34
CA VAL A 290 -19.10 21.92 -9.50
C VAL A 290 -19.93 21.62 -10.74
N VAL A 291 -19.31 21.29 -11.88
CA VAL A 291 -20.04 20.91 -13.10
C VAL A 291 -20.85 19.63 -12.90
N MET A 292 -20.33 18.64 -12.18
CA MET A 292 -21.09 17.42 -11.85
C MET A 292 -22.31 17.72 -10.98
N LEU A 293 -22.23 18.69 -10.07
CA LEU A 293 -23.39 19.14 -9.30
C LEU A 293 -24.38 19.93 -10.17
N LEU A 294 -23.87 20.82 -11.02
CA LEU A 294 -24.70 21.59 -11.96
C LEU A 294 -25.41 20.68 -12.96
N SER A 295 -24.81 19.58 -13.40
CA SER A 295 -25.48 18.61 -14.30
C SER A 295 -26.70 17.95 -13.68
N LEU A 296 -26.80 17.90 -12.35
CA LEU A 296 -27.93 17.29 -11.64
C LEU A 296 -29.02 18.30 -11.24
N VAL A 297 -28.67 19.59 -11.13
CA VAL A 297 -29.55 20.62 -10.53
C VAL A 297 -29.94 21.74 -11.52
N SER A 298 -29.11 22.03 -12.51
CA SER A 298 -29.27 23.17 -13.43
C SER A 298 -29.74 22.74 -14.83
N SER A 299 -29.97 23.71 -15.73
CA SER A 299 -30.17 23.45 -17.16
C SER A 299 -28.98 22.67 -17.74
N TYR A 300 -29.27 21.56 -18.40
CA TYR A 300 -28.27 20.63 -18.90
C TYR A 300 -27.34 21.30 -19.95
N GLY A 301 -27.85 22.23 -20.76
CA GLY A 301 -27.07 22.93 -21.78
C GLY A 301 -25.93 23.78 -21.21
N LEU A 302 -26.15 24.47 -20.07
CA LEU A 302 -25.10 25.24 -19.39
C LEU A 302 -24.05 24.29 -18.81
N ALA A 303 -24.48 23.19 -18.17
CA ALA A 303 -23.59 22.19 -17.62
C ALA A 303 -22.72 21.55 -18.73
N LEU A 304 -23.30 21.22 -19.88
CA LEU A 304 -22.58 20.64 -21.02
C LEU A 304 -21.52 21.58 -21.59
N ARG A 305 -21.84 22.86 -21.82
CA ARG A 305 -20.87 23.86 -22.32
C ARG A 305 -19.70 24.06 -21.35
N LEU A 306 -19.99 24.17 -20.05
CA LEU A 306 -18.96 24.27 -19.02
C LEU A 306 -18.12 22.99 -18.94
N ALA A 307 -18.74 21.81 -19.03
CA ALA A 307 -18.04 20.52 -19.04
C ALA A 307 -17.08 20.41 -20.22
N THR A 308 -17.51 20.78 -21.43
CA THR A 308 -16.65 20.78 -22.63
C THR A 308 -15.50 21.77 -22.50
N ALA A 309 -15.75 22.99 -22.02
CA ALA A 309 -14.70 23.99 -21.79
C ALA A 309 -13.67 23.51 -20.76
N LEU A 310 -14.13 22.91 -19.66
CA LEU A 310 -13.25 22.32 -18.65
C LEU A 310 -12.46 21.13 -19.19
N ALA A 311 -13.06 20.27 -20.02
CA ALA A 311 -12.37 19.15 -20.64
C ALA A 311 -11.21 19.61 -21.52
N LEU A 312 -11.39 20.68 -22.31
CA LEU A 312 -10.32 21.27 -23.11
C LEU A 312 -9.19 21.83 -22.24
N LEU A 313 -9.54 22.62 -21.21
CA LEU A 313 -8.56 23.17 -20.26
C LEU A 313 -7.79 22.06 -19.53
N PHE A 314 -8.49 21.01 -19.13
CA PHE A 314 -7.94 19.81 -18.52
C PHE A 314 -6.91 19.13 -19.43
N THR A 315 -7.28 18.87 -20.67
CA THR A 315 -6.44 18.20 -21.65
C THR A 315 -5.14 18.98 -21.90
N VAL A 316 -5.21 20.30 -22.07
CA VAL A 316 -4.02 21.16 -22.23
C VAL A 316 -3.17 21.18 -20.95
N SER A 317 -3.81 21.33 -19.79
CA SER A 317 -3.11 21.43 -18.50
C SER A 317 -2.36 20.15 -18.14
N ILE A 318 -2.96 18.99 -18.37
CA ILE A 318 -2.30 17.70 -18.13
C ILE A 318 -1.12 17.50 -19.07
N PHE A 319 -1.27 17.82 -20.36
CA PHE A 319 -0.18 17.68 -21.30
C PHE A 319 1.00 18.59 -20.95
N ALA A 320 0.72 19.85 -20.58
CA ALA A 320 1.73 20.79 -20.09
C ALA A 320 2.41 20.31 -18.80
N ALA A 321 1.65 19.75 -17.85
CA ALA A 321 2.20 19.16 -16.64
C ALA A 321 3.11 17.96 -16.96
N GLY A 322 2.72 17.12 -17.92
CA GLY A 322 3.53 16.02 -18.43
C GLY A 322 4.86 16.49 -19.02
N LEU A 323 4.81 17.49 -19.91
CA LEU A 323 6.01 18.11 -20.51
C LEU A 323 6.94 18.69 -19.45
N TYR A 324 6.39 19.45 -18.49
CA TYR A 324 7.17 20.00 -17.37
C TYR A 324 7.84 18.90 -16.53
N ALA A 325 7.10 17.83 -16.22
CA ALA A 325 7.61 16.67 -15.52
C ALA A 325 8.77 15.98 -16.27
N TRP A 326 8.67 15.87 -17.58
CA TRP A 326 9.72 15.30 -18.41
C TRP A 326 10.97 16.20 -18.45
N TRP A 327 10.81 17.51 -18.61
CA TRP A 327 11.92 18.47 -18.53
C TRP A 327 12.64 18.47 -17.19
N ARG A 328 11.94 18.14 -16.09
CA ARG A 328 12.54 17.94 -14.76
C ARG A 328 13.27 16.59 -14.59
N GLY A 329 13.36 15.79 -15.65
CA GLY A 329 14.11 14.53 -15.66
C GLY A 329 13.33 13.31 -15.15
N MET A 330 12.02 13.40 -14.95
CA MET A 330 11.23 12.23 -14.53
C MET A 330 11.11 11.21 -15.66
N ARG A 331 11.79 10.07 -15.48
CA ARG A 331 11.77 8.94 -16.41
C ARG A 331 10.38 8.38 -16.68
N VAL A 332 9.42 8.53 -15.76
CA VAL A 332 8.06 8.00 -15.95
C VAL A 332 7.20 8.94 -16.83
N ALA A 333 7.55 10.23 -16.89
CA ALA A 333 6.77 11.24 -17.61
C ALA A 333 6.81 11.07 -19.14
N ARG A 334 7.86 10.48 -19.70
CA ARG A 334 7.97 10.21 -21.14
C ARG A 334 6.86 9.28 -21.64
N TYR A 335 6.56 8.19 -20.92
CA TYR A 335 5.45 7.30 -21.29
C TYR A 335 4.10 7.98 -21.18
N PHE A 336 3.93 8.83 -20.16
CA PHE A 336 2.73 9.65 -19.99
C PHE A 336 2.48 10.56 -21.19
N ILE A 337 3.50 11.27 -21.65
CA ILE A 337 3.40 12.18 -22.80
C ILE A 337 3.10 11.41 -24.09
N ILE A 338 3.73 10.25 -24.30
CA ILE A 338 3.46 9.42 -25.49
C ILE A 338 2.00 8.98 -25.51
N ALA A 339 1.47 8.52 -24.37
CA ALA A 339 0.07 8.12 -24.25
C ALA A 339 -0.89 9.30 -24.51
N TRP A 340 -0.67 10.43 -23.83
CA TRP A 340 -1.51 11.62 -24.02
C TRP A 340 -1.40 12.22 -25.43
N SER A 341 -0.25 12.09 -26.10
CA SER A 341 -0.10 12.48 -27.50
C SER A 341 -1.01 11.66 -28.42
N ALA A 342 -1.16 10.36 -28.18
CA ALA A 342 -2.05 9.50 -28.97
C ALA A 342 -3.52 9.91 -28.81
N PHE A 343 -3.94 10.22 -27.58
CA PHE A 343 -5.27 10.75 -27.29
C PHE A 343 -5.51 12.11 -27.96
N LEU A 344 -4.57 13.05 -27.80
CA LEU A 344 -4.64 14.40 -28.38
C LEU A 344 -4.71 14.36 -29.90
N LEU A 345 -3.90 13.52 -30.55
CA LEU A 345 -3.93 13.36 -32.00
C LEU A 345 -5.28 12.81 -32.46
N GLY A 346 -5.83 11.81 -31.77
CA GLY A 346 -7.17 11.27 -32.05
C GLY A 346 -8.26 12.33 -31.90
N GLY A 347 -8.21 13.13 -30.83
CA GLY A 347 -9.13 14.25 -30.59
C GLY A 347 -9.00 15.36 -31.65
N LEU A 348 -7.79 15.69 -32.08
CA LEU A 348 -7.53 16.67 -33.14
C LEU A 348 -8.11 16.20 -34.48
N VAL A 349 -7.87 14.94 -34.86
CA VAL A 349 -8.43 14.36 -36.08
C VAL A 349 -9.97 14.39 -36.05
N ASN A 350 -10.58 14.00 -34.92
CA ASN A 350 -12.03 14.08 -34.75
C ASN A 350 -12.54 15.52 -34.86
N THR A 351 -11.85 16.49 -34.25
CA THR A 351 -12.23 17.90 -34.31
C THR A 351 -12.17 18.45 -35.73
N LEU A 352 -11.10 18.16 -36.47
CA LEU A 352 -10.95 18.59 -37.88
C LEU A 352 -12.00 17.94 -38.79
N MET A 353 -12.39 16.70 -38.50
CA MET A 353 -13.49 16.02 -39.21
C MET A 353 -14.83 16.69 -38.92
N VAL A 354 -15.14 16.98 -37.66
CA VAL A 354 -16.39 17.67 -37.28
C VAL A 354 -16.47 19.09 -37.88
N LEU A 355 -15.34 19.78 -38.02
CA LEU A 355 -15.24 21.10 -38.67
C LEU A 355 -15.30 21.03 -40.21
N GLY A 356 -15.32 19.83 -40.80
CA GLY A 356 -15.43 19.63 -42.25
C GLY A 356 -14.10 19.75 -43.02
N TYR A 357 -12.96 19.86 -42.33
CA TYR A 357 -11.64 19.88 -42.98
C TYR A 357 -11.15 18.49 -43.39
N LEU A 358 -11.60 17.46 -42.69
CA LEU A 358 -11.29 16.06 -43.01
C LEU A 358 -12.57 15.32 -43.44
N PRO A 359 -12.46 14.38 -44.39
CA PRO A 359 -13.60 13.59 -44.82
C PRO A 359 -14.10 12.70 -43.68
N ASN A 360 -15.42 12.47 -43.60
CA ASN A 360 -16.01 11.55 -42.62
C ASN A 360 -15.85 10.09 -43.08
N VAL A 361 -14.65 9.55 -42.87
CA VAL A 361 -14.30 8.14 -43.14
C VAL A 361 -14.10 7.38 -41.84
N PHE A 362 -14.04 6.04 -41.93
CA PHE A 362 -13.87 5.16 -40.77
C PHE A 362 -12.78 5.63 -39.79
N LEU A 363 -11.59 5.95 -40.29
CA LEU A 363 -10.44 6.32 -39.46
C LEU A 363 -10.65 7.64 -38.73
N THR A 364 -11.22 8.64 -39.39
CA THR A 364 -11.41 10.00 -38.82
C THR A 364 -12.57 10.02 -37.83
N MET A 365 -13.62 9.22 -38.09
CA MET A 365 -14.79 9.09 -37.22
C MET A 365 -14.46 8.42 -35.88
N TYR A 366 -13.59 7.40 -35.90
CA TYR A 366 -13.19 6.67 -34.69
C TYR A 366 -11.81 7.07 -34.14
N ALA A 367 -11.21 8.14 -34.67
CA ALA A 367 -9.85 8.55 -34.30
C ALA A 367 -9.70 8.83 -32.79
N SER A 368 -10.69 9.49 -32.19
CA SER A 368 -10.68 9.82 -30.76
C SER A 368 -10.77 8.57 -29.88
N GLN A 369 -11.61 7.60 -30.26
CA GLN A 369 -11.78 6.32 -29.59
C GLN A 369 -10.49 5.49 -29.66
N ILE A 370 -9.90 5.38 -30.86
CA ILE A 370 -8.64 4.64 -31.06
C ILE A 370 -7.52 5.30 -30.25
N GLY A 371 -7.42 6.63 -30.29
CA GLY A 371 -6.45 7.41 -29.50
C GLY A 371 -6.59 7.14 -27.99
N SER A 372 -7.82 7.11 -27.47
CA SER A 372 -8.09 6.79 -26.06
C SER A 372 -7.76 5.34 -25.69
N ALA A 373 -8.03 4.37 -26.56
CA ALA A 373 -7.68 2.97 -26.31
C ALA A 373 -6.15 2.78 -26.27
N LEU A 374 -5.43 3.44 -27.17
CA LEU A 374 -3.96 3.47 -27.17
C LEU A 374 -3.40 4.17 -25.95
N GLU A 375 -3.95 5.33 -25.57
CA GLU A 375 -3.61 6.04 -24.35
C GLU A 375 -3.75 5.11 -23.14
N VAL A 376 -4.88 4.41 -23.05
CA VAL A 376 -5.15 3.52 -21.91
C VAL A 376 -4.16 2.37 -21.83
N GLY A 377 -3.83 1.74 -22.96
CA GLY A 377 -2.83 0.67 -23.00
C GLY A 377 -1.42 1.16 -22.65
N LEU A 378 -1.01 2.30 -23.20
CA LEU A 378 0.31 2.87 -22.96
C LEU A 378 0.48 3.33 -21.51
N LEU A 379 -0.53 3.97 -20.91
CA LEU A 379 -0.50 4.34 -19.49
C LEU A 379 -0.49 3.12 -18.57
N SER A 380 -1.24 2.07 -18.92
CA SER A 380 -1.22 0.81 -18.15
C SER A 380 0.17 0.16 -18.14
N LEU A 381 0.88 0.18 -19.28
CA LEU A 381 2.28 -0.27 -19.37
C LEU A 381 3.23 0.63 -18.55
N ALA A 382 3.05 1.95 -18.63
CA ALA A 382 3.87 2.91 -17.87
C ALA A 382 3.74 2.72 -16.35
N LEU A 383 2.51 2.45 -15.90
CA LEU A 383 2.17 2.13 -14.52
C LEU A 383 2.85 0.82 -14.07
N ALA A 384 2.81 -0.23 -14.91
CA ALA A 384 3.48 -1.51 -14.64
C ALA A 384 5.01 -1.36 -14.53
N ASP A 385 5.65 -0.61 -15.45
CA ASP A 385 7.09 -0.32 -15.40
C ASP A 385 7.49 0.43 -14.12
N ARG A 386 6.68 1.43 -13.71
CA ARG A 386 6.88 2.16 -12.46
C ARG A 386 6.86 1.22 -11.24
N ILE A 387 6.00 0.21 -11.21
CA ILE A 387 5.99 -0.76 -10.11
C ILE A 387 7.24 -1.62 -10.14
N ASN A 388 7.60 -2.15 -11.30
CA ASN A 388 8.75 -3.04 -11.41
C ASN A 388 10.03 -2.33 -10.96
N THR A 389 10.18 -1.06 -11.32
CA THR A 389 11.29 -0.23 -10.84
C THR A 389 11.24 0.01 -9.32
N MET A 390 10.08 0.35 -8.74
CA MET A 390 9.94 0.51 -7.28
C MET A 390 10.21 -0.80 -6.51
N ARG A 391 9.70 -1.94 -6.99
CA ARG A 391 9.94 -3.27 -6.40
C ARG A 391 11.41 -3.63 -6.44
N ASN A 392 12.08 -3.38 -7.56
CA ASN A 392 13.52 -3.63 -7.69
C ASN A 392 14.34 -2.77 -6.72
N GLN A 393 13.97 -1.50 -6.53
CA GLN A 393 14.61 -0.62 -5.55
C GLN A 393 14.41 -1.13 -4.11
N GLN A 394 13.17 -1.51 -3.75
CA GLN A 394 12.90 -2.08 -2.42
C GLN A 394 13.65 -3.38 -2.18
N ALA A 395 13.69 -4.29 -3.17
CA ALA A 395 14.43 -5.54 -3.06
C ALA A 395 15.93 -5.31 -2.90
N GLN A 396 16.49 -4.31 -3.58
CA GLN A 396 17.90 -3.95 -3.45
C GLN A 396 18.19 -3.37 -2.05
N ALA A 397 17.38 -2.42 -1.58
CA ALA A 397 17.53 -1.85 -0.25
C ALA A 397 17.45 -2.94 0.84
N LEU A 398 16.50 -3.87 0.72
CA LEU A 398 16.37 -4.99 1.65
C LEU A 398 17.62 -5.88 1.67
N ARG A 399 18.20 -6.18 0.50
CA ARG A 399 19.45 -6.94 0.37
C ARG A 399 20.64 -6.20 1.01
N GLU A 400 20.74 -4.89 0.80
CA GLU A 400 21.79 -4.06 1.40
C GLU A 400 21.67 -4.05 2.92
N THR A 401 20.46 -3.85 3.46
CA THR A 401 20.22 -3.94 4.91
C THR A 401 20.51 -5.34 5.47
N GLY A 402 20.18 -6.40 4.72
CA GLY A 402 20.47 -7.78 5.12
C GLY A 402 21.97 -8.05 5.23
N ARG A 403 22.75 -7.61 4.24
CA ARG A 403 24.23 -7.73 4.26
C ARG A 403 24.86 -6.92 5.38
N ALA A 404 24.39 -5.70 5.62
CA ALA A 404 24.88 -4.87 6.72
C ALA A 404 24.63 -5.52 8.08
N LEU A 405 23.44 -6.11 8.28
CA LEU A 405 23.11 -6.82 9.51
C LEU A 405 23.96 -8.08 9.70
N GLU A 406 24.21 -8.83 8.62
CA GLU A 406 25.07 -10.02 8.67
C GLU A 406 26.52 -9.66 9.03
N MET A 407 27.08 -8.61 8.43
CA MET A 407 28.42 -8.11 8.78
C MET A 407 28.50 -7.67 10.25
N LEU A 408 27.49 -6.95 10.75
CA LEU A 408 27.46 -6.50 12.14
C LEU A 408 27.38 -7.69 13.11
N ASN A 409 26.57 -8.71 12.79
CA ASN A 409 26.51 -9.94 13.58
C ASN A 409 27.84 -10.69 13.60
N GLN A 410 28.52 -10.79 12.46
CA GLN A 410 29.85 -11.42 12.40
C GLN A 410 30.88 -10.65 13.23
N GLN A 411 30.87 -9.31 13.19
CA GLN A 411 31.74 -8.47 14.01
C GLN A 411 31.45 -8.65 15.51
N LEU A 412 30.18 -8.67 15.90
CA LEU A 412 29.77 -8.88 17.29
C LEU A 412 30.20 -10.28 17.78
N ALA A 413 29.97 -11.32 16.97
CA ALA A 413 30.37 -12.68 17.30
C ALA A 413 31.90 -12.80 17.46
N ASN A 414 32.67 -12.17 16.57
CA ASN A 414 34.12 -12.13 16.67
C ASN A 414 34.59 -11.36 17.91
N SER A 415 33.99 -10.20 18.18
CA SER A 415 34.31 -9.40 19.38
C SER A 415 34.04 -10.16 20.67
N ASN A 416 32.90 -10.86 20.77
CA ASN A 416 32.60 -11.72 21.93
C ASN A 416 33.64 -12.84 22.07
N ARG A 417 33.97 -13.54 20.99
CA ARG A 417 34.98 -14.60 21.01
C ARG A 417 36.34 -14.08 21.48
N LEU A 418 36.80 -12.95 20.94
CA LEU A 418 38.07 -12.33 21.34
C LEU A 418 38.05 -11.89 22.81
N LYS A 419 36.91 -11.39 23.31
CA LYS A 419 36.74 -11.03 24.72
C LYS A 419 36.90 -12.25 25.63
N ASP A 420 36.28 -13.37 25.26
CA ASP A 420 36.32 -14.61 26.05
C ASP A 420 37.74 -15.22 26.04
N GLU A 421 38.41 -15.23 24.89
CA GLU A 421 39.78 -15.73 24.75
C GLU A 421 40.79 -14.85 25.52
N PHE A 422 40.62 -13.53 25.49
CA PHE A 422 41.44 -12.59 26.26
C PHE A 422 41.31 -12.82 27.77
N LEU A 423 40.10 -12.95 28.29
CA LEU A 423 39.87 -13.17 29.72
C LEU A 423 40.44 -14.50 30.20
N ALA A 424 40.28 -15.57 29.43
CA ALA A 424 40.85 -16.87 29.75
C ALA A 424 42.39 -16.82 29.80
N THR A 425 43.00 -16.17 28.80
CA THR A 425 44.46 -16.05 28.70
C THR A 425 45.04 -15.22 29.85
N VAL A 426 44.49 -14.03 30.10
CA VAL A 426 44.97 -13.14 31.18
C VAL A 426 44.87 -13.82 32.55
N THR A 427 43.80 -14.58 32.79
CA THR A 427 43.64 -15.33 34.05
C THR A 427 44.79 -16.34 34.25
N HIS A 428 45.15 -17.09 33.21
CA HIS A 428 46.26 -18.06 33.27
C HIS A 428 47.62 -17.37 33.50
N GLU A 429 47.86 -16.28 32.78
CA GLU A 429 49.09 -15.49 32.88
C GLU A 429 49.23 -14.75 34.22
N LEU A 430 48.12 -14.45 34.91
CA LEU A 430 48.14 -13.91 36.27
C LEU A 430 48.36 -14.99 37.33
N ARG A 431 47.81 -16.21 37.14
CA ARG A 431 47.94 -17.31 38.11
C ARG A 431 49.39 -17.76 38.28
N THR A 432 50.14 -17.89 37.20
CA THR A 432 51.52 -18.40 37.20
C THR A 432 52.49 -17.57 38.06
N PRO A 433 52.66 -16.24 37.85
CA PRO A 433 53.55 -15.43 38.67
C PRO A 433 53.06 -15.34 40.12
N MET A 434 51.74 -15.32 40.34
CA MET A 434 51.18 -15.29 41.69
C MET A 434 51.49 -16.56 42.47
N ASN A 435 51.44 -17.74 41.84
CA ASN A 435 51.85 -19.00 42.47
C ASN A 435 53.33 -18.97 42.85
N GLY A 436 54.17 -18.32 42.05
CA GLY A 436 55.57 -18.08 42.39
C GLY A 436 55.75 -17.17 43.61
N VAL A 437 54.95 -16.09 43.70
CA VAL A 437 54.95 -15.17 44.85
C VAL A 437 54.49 -15.89 46.11
N ILE A 438 53.39 -16.64 46.08
CA ILE A 438 52.91 -17.42 47.23
C ILE A 438 53.92 -18.47 47.65
N GLY A 439 54.45 -19.26 46.71
CA GLY A 439 55.46 -20.28 47.04
C GLY A 439 56.72 -19.67 47.67
N SER A 440 57.15 -18.50 47.19
CA SER A 440 58.28 -17.77 47.80
C SER A 440 57.96 -17.28 49.21
N LEU A 441 56.74 -16.77 49.42
CA LEU A 441 56.28 -16.32 50.73
C LEU A 441 56.12 -17.49 51.72
N GLU A 442 55.66 -18.66 51.27
CA GLU A 442 55.58 -19.90 52.06
C GLU A 442 56.97 -20.42 52.44
N LEU A 443 57.92 -20.42 51.50
CA LEU A 443 59.31 -20.78 51.80
C LEU A 443 59.94 -19.80 52.80
N MET A 444 59.61 -18.50 52.71
CA MET A 444 60.08 -17.49 53.65
C MET A 444 59.64 -17.77 55.10
N GLN A 445 58.50 -18.45 55.31
CA GLN A 445 58.04 -18.87 56.65
C GLN A 445 58.94 -19.91 57.30
N THR A 446 59.76 -20.62 56.53
CA THR A 446 60.66 -21.66 57.04
C THR A 446 61.98 -21.10 57.58
N VAL A 447 62.22 -19.80 57.38
CA VAL A 447 63.46 -19.11 57.79
C VAL A 447 63.21 -18.35 59.10
N SER A 448 64.22 -18.23 59.96
CA SER A 448 64.15 -17.41 61.19
C SER A 448 64.03 -15.92 60.84
N MET A 449 62.92 -15.29 61.23
CA MET A 449 62.59 -13.88 60.95
C MET A 449 62.42 -13.10 62.26
N ASP A 450 62.69 -11.79 62.24
CA ASP A 450 62.27 -10.91 63.33
C ASP A 450 60.75 -10.63 63.27
N ARG A 451 60.22 -10.00 64.33
CA ARG A 451 58.78 -9.76 64.48
C ARG A 451 58.21 -8.84 63.40
N GLU A 452 58.99 -7.93 62.85
CA GLU A 452 58.55 -6.95 61.86
C GLU A 452 58.52 -7.58 60.46
N LEU A 453 59.57 -8.32 60.10
CA LEU A 453 59.65 -9.14 58.87
C LEU A 453 58.55 -10.20 58.81
N ALA A 454 58.25 -10.87 59.93
CA ALA A 454 57.14 -11.83 60.00
C ALA A 454 55.78 -11.17 59.72
N GLN A 455 55.57 -9.93 60.21
CA GLN A 455 54.34 -9.17 59.95
C GLN A 455 54.22 -8.76 58.47
N TYR A 456 55.32 -8.33 57.84
CA TYR A 456 55.34 -8.02 56.40
C TYR A 456 55.07 -9.25 55.54
N GLN A 457 55.70 -10.38 55.86
CA GLN A 457 55.47 -11.66 55.18
C GLN A 457 54.00 -12.08 55.28
N HIS A 458 53.41 -12.02 56.48
CA HIS A 458 52.02 -12.38 56.69
C HIS A 458 51.08 -11.47 55.89
N THR A 459 51.36 -10.18 55.86
CA THR A 459 50.55 -9.19 55.10
C THR A 459 50.66 -9.44 53.59
N ALA A 460 51.87 -9.70 53.08
CA ALA A 460 52.09 -10.01 51.67
C ALA A 460 51.44 -11.34 51.25
N SER A 461 51.49 -12.35 52.12
CA SER A 461 50.88 -13.67 51.90
C SER A 461 49.36 -13.56 51.83
N ALA A 462 48.74 -12.84 52.76
CA ALA A 462 47.30 -12.57 52.74
C ALA A 462 46.88 -11.83 51.46
N ALA A 463 47.60 -10.76 51.08
CA ALA A 463 47.30 -10.00 49.85
C ALA A 463 47.46 -10.85 48.57
N ALA A 464 48.45 -11.75 48.52
CA ALA A 464 48.66 -12.63 47.39
C ALA A 464 47.56 -13.70 47.26
N GLN A 465 47.11 -14.26 48.39
CA GLN A 465 45.99 -15.20 48.44
C GLN A 465 44.67 -14.54 48.05
N ASP A 466 44.41 -13.31 48.52
CA ASP A 466 43.24 -12.52 48.13
C ASP A 466 43.19 -12.27 46.62
N MET A 467 44.34 -11.92 46.02
CA MET A 467 44.43 -11.71 44.58
C MET A 467 44.17 -12.98 43.79
N MET A 468 44.66 -14.14 44.24
CA MET A 468 44.32 -15.43 43.60
C MET A 468 42.84 -15.75 43.70
N GLY A 469 42.22 -15.52 44.86
CA GLY A 469 40.78 -15.69 45.03
C GLY A 469 39.99 -14.85 44.02
N MET A 470 40.40 -13.59 43.79
CA MET A 470 39.79 -12.74 42.77
C MET A 470 39.96 -13.27 41.34
N VAL A 471 41.14 -13.79 41.01
CA VAL A 471 41.43 -14.38 39.68
C VAL A 471 40.58 -15.64 39.45
N ASP A 472 40.47 -16.51 40.46
CA ASP A 472 39.66 -17.73 40.38
C ASP A 472 38.16 -17.41 40.29
N ASP A 473 37.67 -16.41 41.03
CA ASP A 473 36.29 -15.94 40.92
C ASP A 473 35.97 -15.39 39.51
N ILE A 474 36.91 -14.66 38.90
CA ILE A 474 36.76 -14.19 37.51
C ILE A 474 36.69 -15.38 36.55
N LEU A 475 37.54 -16.39 36.72
CA LEU A 475 37.51 -17.59 35.89
C LEU A 475 36.16 -18.31 35.99
N ILE A 476 35.70 -18.59 37.22
CA ILE A 476 34.41 -19.24 37.46
C ILE A 476 33.28 -18.45 36.79
N LEU A 477 33.30 -17.12 36.94
CA LEU A 477 32.31 -16.25 36.31
C LEU A 477 32.35 -16.33 34.78
N THR A 478 33.54 -16.36 34.17
CA THR A 478 33.70 -16.48 32.71
C THR A 478 33.26 -17.85 32.19
N GLU A 479 33.56 -18.93 32.89
CA GLU A 479 33.14 -20.28 32.52
C GLU A 479 31.63 -20.50 32.67
N LEU A 480 31.03 -19.89 33.71
CA LEU A 480 29.56 -19.86 33.90
C LEU A 480 28.89 -19.08 32.76
N GLN A 481 29.43 -17.93 32.36
CA GLN A 481 28.90 -17.13 31.25
C GLN A 481 29.03 -17.84 29.90
N ALA A 482 30.13 -18.55 29.68
CA ALA A 482 30.37 -19.32 28.46
C ALA A 482 29.57 -20.63 28.42
N GLY A 483 28.83 -20.98 29.48
CA GLY A 483 28.08 -22.24 29.59
C GLY A 483 28.97 -23.49 29.59
N ARG A 484 30.25 -23.35 29.93
CA ARG A 484 31.24 -24.45 29.88
C ARG A 484 31.24 -25.30 31.15
N LEU A 485 30.67 -24.80 32.25
CA LEU A 485 30.52 -25.54 33.50
C LEU A 485 29.29 -26.43 33.47
N SER A 486 29.45 -27.69 33.87
CA SER A 486 28.37 -28.65 34.05
C SER A 486 28.40 -29.26 35.46
N ALA A 487 27.23 -29.66 35.96
CA ALA A 487 27.13 -30.38 37.25
C ALA A 487 27.71 -31.80 37.10
N GLN A 488 28.62 -32.16 37.99
CA GLN A 488 29.25 -33.48 38.04
C GLN A 488 28.70 -34.25 39.25
N ASN A 489 27.61 -34.98 39.05
CA ASN A 489 26.96 -35.74 40.11
C ASN A 489 27.74 -37.02 40.41
N ALA A 490 28.31 -37.11 41.61
CA ALA A 490 29.04 -38.29 42.09
C ALA A 490 28.64 -38.63 43.54
N PRO A 491 28.81 -39.88 43.98
CA PRO A 491 28.64 -40.24 45.39
C PRO A 491 29.61 -39.45 46.27
N PHE A 492 29.11 -38.79 47.31
CA PHE A 492 29.93 -38.06 48.28
C PHE A 492 29.36 -38.15 49.70
N ALA A 493 30.26 -38.05 50.68
CA ALA A 493 29.89 -38.02 52.09
C ALA A 493 29.57 -36.58 52.54
N LEU A 494 28.29 -36.30 52.86
CA LEU A 494 27.86 -34.96 53.28
C LEU A 494 28.56 -34.52 54.59
N ARG A 495 28.67 -35.43 55.57
CA ARG A 495 29.38 -35.14 56.82
C ARG A 495 30.84 -34.77 56.58
N GLY A 496 31.51 -35.47 55.67
CA GLY A 496 32.90 -35.19 55.30
C GLY A 496 33.06 -33.78 54.73
N LEU A 497 32.14 -33.38 53.83
CA LEU A 497 32.12 -32.02 53.29
C LEU A 497 31.92 -30.95 54.39
N LEU A 498 30.97 -31.15 55.29
CA LEU A 498 30.68 -30.20 56.37
C LEU A 498 31.84 -30.04 57.35
N GLN A 499 32.52 -31.14 57.68
CA GLN A 499 33.71 -31.11 58.55
C GLN A 499 34.90 -30.45 57.87
N GLU A 500 35.09 -30.67 56.56
CA GLU A 500 36.11 -29.98 55.77
C GLU A 500 35.88 -28.46 55.78
N LEU A 501 34.64 -28.01 55.52
CA LEU A 501 34.28 -26.59 55.58
C LEU A 501 34.50 -26.02 56.98
N ARG A 502 34.08 -26.73 58.03
CA ARG A 502 34.32 -26.30 59.41
C ARG A 502 35.81 -26.14 59.70
N ALA A 503 36.64 -27.12 59.32
CA ALA A 503 38.08 -27.08 59.55
C ALA A 503 38.73 -25.92 58.79
N LYS A 504 38.33 -25.70 57.52
CA LYS A 504 38.85 -24.62 56.67
C LYS A 504 38.58 -23.23 57.25
N TYR A 505 37.37 -22.99 57.75
CA TYR A 505 36.95 -21.65 58.21
C TYR A 505 37.12 -21.42 59.73
N ALA A 506 37.42 -22.45 60.52
CA ALA A 506 37.58 -22.33 61.96
C ALA A 506 38.71 -21.37 62.37
N ALA A 507 39.86 -21.43 61.69
CA ALA A 507 41.01 -20.57 61.99
C ALA A 507 40.69 -19.09 61.72
N ALA A 508 39.99 -18.79 60.62
CA ALA A 508 39.58 -17.44 60.25
C ALA A 508 38.50 -16.87 61.19
N ALA A 509 37.57 -17.70 61.66
CA ALA A 509 36.59 -17.29 62.67
C ALA A 509 37.29 -17.01 64.01
N LEU A 510 38.18 -17.89 64.44
CA LEU A 510 38.90 -17.76 65.71
C LEU A 510 39.83 -16.55 65.75
N SER A 511 40.51 -16.21 64.64
CA SER A 511 41.37 -15.03 64.56
C SER A 511 40.60 -13.71 64.72
N LYS A 512 39.30 -13.70 64.40
CA LYS A 512 38.38 -12.59 64.68
C LYS A 512 37.66 -12.69 66.04
N GLY A 513 37.91 -13.74 66.82
CA GLY A 513 37.21 -14.00 68.08
C GLY A 513 35.76 -14.45 67.91
N LEU A 514 35.39 -14.98 66.74
CA LEU A 514 34.04 -15.46 66.43
C LEU A 514 33.90 -16.96 66.70
N TYR A 515 32.72 -17.41 67.12
CA TYR A 515 32.40 -18.83 67.14
C TYR A 515 31.92 -19.32 65.76
N LEU A 516 32.35 -20.51 65.35
CA LEU A 516 31.83 -21.22 64.16
C LEU A 516 31.20 -22.54 64.60
N ASN A 517 29.87 -22.60 64.55
CA ASN A 517 29.10 -23.76 64.99
C ASN A 517 28.57 -24.54 63.78
N LEU A 518 28.71 -25.87 63.83
CA LEU A 518 28.12 -26.81 62.88
C LEU A 518 27.00 -27.58 63.57
N ASP A 519 25.77 -27.40 63.11
CA ASP A 519 24.58 -28.10 63.59
C ASP A 519 24.03 -29.00 62.48
N ALA A 520 24.32 -30.30 62.59
CA ALA A 520 23.87 -31.32 61.66
C ALA A 520 23.32 -32.55 62.43
N PRO A 521 22.05 -32.93 62.21
CA PRO A 521 21.42 -34.08 62.86
C PRO A 521 22.18 -35.40 62.64
N ALA A 522 22.16 -36.30 63.61
CA ALA A 522 22.87 -37.59 63.56
C ALA A 522 22.27 -38.59 62.55
N ASP A 523 21.00 -38.40 62.20
CA ASP A 523 20.18 -39.24 61.32
C ASP A 523 20.29 -38.89 59.82
N LEU A 524 21.09 -37.89 59.45
CA LEU A 524 21.35 -37.57 58.04
C LEU A 524 22.06 -38.73 57.33
N PRO A 525 21.60 -39.14 56.13
CA PRO A 525 22.25 -40.16 55.32
C PRO A 525 23.72 -39.84 55.03
N GLU A 526 24.56 -40.87 55.08
CA GLU A 526 26.01 -40.70 54.97
C GLU A 526 26.45 -40.36 53.55
N MET A 527 25.87 -41.02 52.54
CA MET A 527 26.28 -40.92 51.13
C MET A 527 25.15 -40.41 50.23
N LEU A 528 25.40 -39.28 49.57
CA LEU A 528 24.49 -38.63 48.63
C LEU A 528 25.10 -38.59 47.23
N ILE A 529 24.27 -38.53 46.19
CA ILE A 529 24.71 -38.32 44.80
C ILE A 529 24.48 -36.85 44.45
N GLY A 530 25.56 -36.13 44.17
CA GLY A 530 25.53 -34.72 43.78
C GLY A 530 26.91 -34.16 43.48
N ASP A 531 26.98 -32.88 43.12
CA ASP A 531 28.25 -32.20 42.87
C ASP A 531 28.85 -31.66 44.17
N ARG A 532 29.68 -32.48 44.81
CA ARG A 532 30.38 -32.15 46.06
C ARG A 532 31.16 -30.84 45.96
N HIS A 533 31.86 -30.62 44.84
CA HIS A 533 32.79 -29.51 44.69
C HIS A 533 32.05 -28.18 44.55
N LYS A 534 31.02 -28.12 43.69
CA LYS A 534 30.20 -26.91 43.52
C LYS A 534 29.38 -26.60 44.77
N LEU A 535 28.90 -27.63 45.48
CA LEU A 535 28.23 -27.44 46.77
C LEU A 535 29.20 -26.86 47.82
N ALA A 536 30.43 -27.38 47.89
CA ALA A 536 31.48 -26.84 48.76
C ALA A 536 31.78 -25.38 48.45
N LEU A 537 31.85 -25.04 47.17
CA LEU A 537 32.13 -23.69 46.69
C LEU A 537 30.99 -22.71 47.03
N CYS A 538 29.73 -23.13 46.83
CA CYS A 538 28.57 -22.34 47.24
C CYS A 538 28.59 -22.05 48.75
N LEU A 539 28.77 -23.09 49.57
CA LEU A 539 28.85 -22.93 51.02
C LEU A 539 30.08 -22.11 51.45
N GLY A 540 31.19 -22.24 50.72
CA GLY A 540 32.39 -21.44 50.92
C GLY A 540 32.14 -19.95 50.78
N TYR A 541 31.45 -19.52 49.70
CA TYR A 541 31.08 -18.10 49.54
C TYR A 541 30.16 -17.60 50.65
N LEU A 542 29.22 -18.42 51.13
CA LEU A 542 28.31 -18.03 52.21
C LEU A 542 29.03 -17.94 53.56
N LEU A 543 29.90 -18.90 53.88
CA LEU A 543 30.69 -18.92 55.12
C LEU A 543 31.72 -17.79 55.15
N ASP A 544 32.40 -17.55 54.02
CA ASP A 544 33.35 -16.46 53.88
C ASP A 544 32.68 -15.10 54.12
N ASN A 545 31.53 -14.85 53.47
CA ASN A 545 30.73 -13.65 53.72
C ASN A 545 30.28 -13.54 55.19
N GLY A 546 29.79 -14.64 55.78
CA GLY A 546 29.36 -14.65 57.19
C GLY A 546 30.48 -14.25 58.15
N ILE A 547 31.70 -14.78 57.96
CA ILE A 547 32.87 -14.44 58.80
C ILE A 547 33.38 -13.03 58.49
N LYS A 548 33.32 -12.62 57.22
CA LYS A 548 33.78 -11.32 56.77
C LYS A 548 32.99 -10.18 57.40
N PHE A 549 31.66 -10.28 57.43
CA PHE A 549 30.74 -9.22 57.87
C PHE A 549 30.28 -9.33 59.33
N THR A 550 30.82 -10.29 60.09
CA THR A 550 30.58 -10.42 61.54
C THR A 550 31.77 -9.92 62.35
N HIS A 551 31.51 -9.09 63.35
CA HIS A 551 32.54 -8.54 64.25
C HIS A 551 32.52 -9.16 65.64
N GLN A 552 31.34 -9.51 66.13
CA GLN A 552 31.11 -10.09 67.45
C GLN A 552 29.99 -11.12 67.32
N GLY A 553 30.01 -12.14 68.18
CA GLY A 553 29.12 -13.29 68.06
C GLY A 553 29.76 -14.39 67.22
N GLY A 554 29.09 -14.83 66.16
CA GLY A 554 29.58 -15.90 65.32
C GLY A 554 28.68 -16.30 64.16
N VAL A 555 29.09 -17.39 63.51
CA VAL A 555 28.49 -17.96 62.29
C VAL A 555 28.04 -19.39 62.57
N MET A 556 26.83 -19.74 62.13
CA MET A 556 26.23 -21.05 62.29
C MET A 556 25.96 -21.68 60.92
N LEU A 557 26.55 -22.84 60.68
CA LEU A 557 26.23 -23.72 59.56
C LEU A 557 25.23 -24.77 60.05
N GLN A 558 23.98 -24.66 59.62
CA GLN A 558 22.90 -25.57 60.01
C GLN A 558 22.46 -26.40 58.82
N VAL A 559 22.28 -27.70 59.04
CA VAL A 559 21.82 -28.65 58.03
C VAL A 559 20.56 -29.35 58.52
N ARG A 560 19.54 -29.41 57.67
CA ARG A 560 18.29 -30.13 57.91
C ARG A 560 17.95 -30.98 56.68
N GLY A 561 17.59 -32.22 56.90
CA GLY A 561 17.22 -33.16 55.85
C GLY A 561 15.83 -33.72 56.08
N ARG A 562 15.05 -33.84 55.01
CA ARG A 562 13.75 -34.52 55.02
C ARG A 562 13.63 -35.40 53.79
N LEU A 563 13.32 -36.68 53.99
CA LEU A 563 13.03 -37.59 52.88
C LEU A 563 11.81 -37.09 52.11
N GLN A 564 11.97 -36.93 50.79
CA GLN A 564 10.90 -36.54 49.86
C GLN A 564 10.38 -37.74 49.05
N GLY A 565 10.91 -38.94 49.32
CA GLY A 565 10.57 -40.20 48.68
C GLY A 565 11.49 -41.32 49.21
N PRO A 566 11.47 -42.52 48.60
CA PRO A 566 12.33 -43.63 49.00
C PRO A 566 13.82 -43.37 48.76
N ASP A 567 14.15 -42.65 47.68
CA ASP A 567 15.55 -42.48 47.24
C ASP A 567 16.00 -41.02 47.14
N VAL A 568 15.16 -40.06 47.60
CA VAL A 568 15.43 -38.62 47.48
C VAL A 568 15.36 -37.94 48.84
N LEU A 569 16.43 -37.23 49.18
CA LEU A 569 16.55 -36.38 50.36
C LEU A 569 16.43 -34.91 49.95
N GLY A 570 15.41 -34.24 50.46
CA GLY A 570 15.35 -32.78 50.46
C GLY A 570 16.28 -32.24 51.54
N LEU A 571 17.31 -31.51 51.14
CA LEU A 571 18.32 -30.95 52.01
C LEU A 571 18.17 -29.42 52.05
N SER A 572 18.15 -28.86 53.26
CA SER A 572 18.27 -27.43 53.51
C SER A 572 19.55 -27.19 54.29
N ILE A 573 20.43 -26.36 53.74
CA ILE A 573 21.68 -25.93 54.36
C ILE A 573 21.62 -24.42 54.53
N SER A 574 21.61 -23.94 55.76
CA SER A 574 21.60 -22.51 56.04
C SER A 574 22.88 -22.05 56.75
N VAL A 575 23.44 -20.94 56.28
CA VAL A 575 24.53 -20.20 56.94
C VAL A 575 23.92 -18.96 57.55
N SER A 576 23.97 -18.85 58.88
CA SER A 576 23.46 -17.70 59.63
C SER A 576 24.61 -16.98 60.33
N ASP A 577 24.69 -15.68 60.18
CA ASP A 577 25.66 -14.81 60.83
C ASP A 577 24.97 -13.83 61.79
N SER A 578 25.74 -13.23 62.69
CA SER A 578 25.27 -12.21 63.65
C SER A 578 25.88 -10.84 63.33
N GLY A 579 26.24 -10.64 62.06
CA GLY A 579 26.93 -9.47 61.57
C GLY A 579 26.03 -8.26 61.34
N ILE A 580 26.50 -7.36 60.48
CA ILE A 580 25.87 -6.05 60.26
C ILE A 580 24.44 -6.13 59.69
N GLY A 581 24.07 -7.23 59.02
CA GLY A 581 22.80 -7.35 58.28
C GLY A 581 22.64 -6.29 57.18
N PHE A 582 21.54 -6.34 56.43
CA PHE A 582 21.22 -5.34 55.39
C PHE A 582 19.71 -5.15 55.24
N ASP A 583 19.32 -4.01 54.66
CA ASP A 583 17.91 -3.64 54.46
C ASP A 583 17.27 -4.41 53.29
N ARG A 584 16.00 -4.78 53.41
CA ARG A 584 15.21 -5.46 52.36
C ARG A 584 15.14 -4.68 51.05
N LEU A 585 15.28 -3.35 51.10
CA LEU A 585 15.35 -2.50 49.89
C LEU A 585 16.55 -2.81 48.98
N ALA A 586 17.58 -3.53 49.47
CA ALA A 586 18.73 -3.98 48.68
C ALA A 586 18.50 -5.30 47.88
N GLU A 587 17.32 -5.92 48.00
CA GLU A 587 16.98 -7.23 47.39
C GLU A 587 17.24 -7.34 45.86
N PRO A 588 16.94 -6.35 45.00
CA PRO A 588 17.13 -6.49 43.55
C PRO A 588 18.61 -6.49 43.11
N GLY A 589 19.49 -5.93 43.94
CA GLY A 589 20.91 -5.73 43.64
C GLY A 589 21.84 -6.81 44.21
N LEU A 590 21.43 -7.50 45.30
CA LEU A 590 22.32 -8.38 46.09
C LEU A 590 23.04 -9.47 45.28
N TYR A 591 22.39 -9.98 44.22
CA TYR A 591 22.94 -11.02 43.35
C TYR A 591 23.45 -10.47 42.00
N GLN A 592 23.50 -9.15 41.81
CA GLN A 592 24.11 -8.55 40.62
C GLN A 592 25.63 -8.62 40.71
N ARG A 593 26.28 -8.79 39.56
CA ARG A 593 27.74 -8.84 39.48
C ARG A 593 28.32 -7.45 39.76
N PHE A 594 29.41 -7.39 40.50
CA PHE A 594 30.10 -6.15 40.86
C PHE A 594 29.26 -5.19 41.71
N PHE A 595 28.19 -5.67 42.33
CA PHE A 595 27.33 -4.88 43.19
C PHE A 595 27.80 -4.96 44.66
N GLN A 596 27.84 -3.82 45.33
CA GLN A 596 28.17 -3.71 46.76
C GLN A 596 27.20 -2.71 47.41
N VAL A 597 26.66 -3.06 48.58
CA VAL A 597 25.57 -2.33 49.24
C VAL A 597 25.98 -0.92 49.71
N ASP A 598 27.27 -0.66 49.94
CA ASP A 598 27.80 0.67 50.30
C ASP A 598 29.24 0.89 49.82
N GLY A 599 29.52 2.06 49.20
CA GLY A 599 30.86 2.41 48.70
C GLY A 599 31.91 2.63 49.79
N SER A 600 31.52 2.81 51.05
CA SER A 600 32.41 2.86 52.22
C SER A 600 32.87 1.46 52.67
N MET A 601 32.04 0.43 52.48
CA MET A 601 32.35 -0.98 52.77
C MET A 601 33.43 -1.55 51.85
N SER A 602 33.56 -1.02 50.63
CA SER A 602 34.65 -1.31 49.68
C SER A 602 36.04 -1.05 50.29
N ARG A 603 36.20 0.02 51.08
CA ARG A 603 37.50 0.38 51.70
C ARG A 603 37.79 -0.39 52.98
N GLN A 604 36.78 -0.92 53.66
CA GLN A 604 36.92 -1.55 54.98
C GLN A 604 36.93 -3.08 54.92
N TYR A 605 36.26 -3.71 53.94
CA TYR A 605 36.14 -5.17 53.83
C TYR A 605 36.65 -5.76 52.49
N GLY A 606 36.91 -4.94 51.46
CA GLY A 606 37.44 -5.39 50.17
C GLY A 606 36.55 -6.39 49.39
N GLY A 607 37.01 -6.84 48.22
CA GLY A 607 36.33 -7.86 47.37
C GLY A 607 35.68 -7.31 46.10
N LEU A 608 35.50 -8.16 45.08
CA LEU A 608 34.97 -7.80 43.75
C LEU A 608 33.44 -7.69 43.67
N GLY A 609 32.70 -8.08 44.70
CA GLY A 609 31.22 -8.08 44.68
C GLY A 609 30.62 -9.12 43.72
N ILE A 610 31.32 -10.24 43.47
CA ILE A 610 30.89 -11.30 42.56
C ILE A 610 30.53 -12.62 43.25
N GLY A 611 30.98 -12.85 44.49
CA GLY A 611 30.81 -14.13 45.18
C GLY A 611 29.36 -14.61 45.35
N LEU A 612 28.42 -13.73 45.74
CA LEU A 612 27.00 -14.10 45.84
C LEU A 612 26.35 -14.34 44.47
N ALA A 613 26.77 -13.61 43.44
CA ALA A 613 26.31 -13.84 42.07
C ALA A 613 26.79 -15.20 41.53
N ILE A 614 28.05 -15.56 41.79
CA ILE A 614 28.62 -16.87 41.48
C ILE A 614 27.90 -17.97 42.27
N CYS A 615 27.71 -17.79 43.58
CA CYS A 615 26.99 -18.74 44.43
C CYS A 615 25.58 -19.03 43.91
N ARG A 616 24.83 -18.00 43.50
CA ARG A 616 23.49 -18.19 42.93
C ARG A 616 23.52 -18.97 41.60
N GLN A 617 24.42 -18.62 40.69
CA GLN A 617 24.53 -19.33 39.41
C GLN A 617 25.00 -20.78 39.57
N LEU A 618 25.93 -21.04 40.49
CA LEU A 618 26.35 -22.39 40.84
C LEU A 618 25.21 -23.19 41.51
N ALA A 619 24.46 -22.56 42.42
CA ALA A 619 23.29 -23.17 43.04
C ALA A 619 22.28 -23.59 41.97
N GLU A 620 21.93 -22.71 41.05
CA GLU A 620 21.04 -23.02 39.92
C GLU A 620 21.60 -24.16 39.05
N LEU A 621 22.91 -24.18 38.78
CA LEU A 621 23.58 -25.23 38.00
C LEU A 621 23.50 -26.62 38.66
N ILE A 622 23.55 -26.70 40.00
CA ILE A 622 23.42 -27.96 40.75
C ILE A 622 21.98 -28.27 41.18
N GLY A 623 20.99 -27.50 40.70
CA GLY A 623 19.58 -27.69 41.05
C GLY A 623 19.21 -27.26 42.47
N ALA A 624 20.04 -26.43 43.10
CA ALA A 624 19.77 -25.81 44.39
C ALA A 624 19.09 -24.43 44.24
N ARG A 625 18.25 -24.09 45.21
CA ARG A 625 17.62 -22.78 45.33
C ARG A 625 18.24 -22.03 46.51
N LEU A 626 18.83 -20.87 46.22
CA LEU A 626 19.36 -19.95 47.24
C LEU A 626 18.27 -18.96 47.69
N GLN A 627 18.06 -18.85 49.00
CA GLN A 627 17.18 -17.89 49.66
C GLN A 627 17.96 -17.11 50.71
N HIS A 628 17.46 -15.95 51.11
CA HIS A 628 18.08 -15.17 52.17
C HIS A 628 17.04 -14.42 53.02
N GLU A 629 17.40 -14.16 54.26
CA GLU A 629 16.69 -13.29 55.21
C GLU A 629 17.74 -12.46 55.95
N SER A 630 17.56 -11.15 56.05
CA SER A 630 18.51 -10.27 56.76
C SER A 630 17.76 -9.11 57.40
N ASN A 631 18.25 -8.69 58.57
CA ASN A 631 17.78 -7.49 59.26
C ASN A 631 19.00 -6.67 59.70
N PRO A 632 19.04 -5.35 59.45
CA PRO A 632 20.15 -4.50 59.89
C PRO A 632 20.43 -4.64 61.40
N GLY A 633 21.69 -4.87 61.74
CA GLY A 633 22.19 -5.05 63.11
C GLY A 633 21.87 -6.39 63.77
N GLN A 634 21.18 -7.31 63.09
CA GLN A 634 20.82 -8.64 63.64
C GLN A 634 21.46 -9.81 62.88
N GLY A 635 22.22 -9.52 61.82
CA GLY A 635 22.85 -10.52 60.95
C GLY A 635 21.99 -10.97 59.78
N SER A 636 22.49 -11.97 59.05
CA SER A 636 21.83 -12.54 57.86
C SER A 636 21.78 -14.05 57.91
N ARG A 637 20.78 -14.63 57.24
CA ARG A 637 20.61 -16.08 57.03
C ARG A 637 20.49 -16.35 55.55
N PHE A 638 21.41 -17.13 55.00
CA PHE A 638 21.37 -17.61 53.61
C PHE A 638 21.07 -19.10 53.61
N GLU A 639 20.08 -19.54 52.84
CA GLU A 639 19.59 -20.92 52.80
C GLU A 639 19.67 -21.51 51.39
N LEU A 640 20.38 -22.64 51.26
CA LEU A 640 20.45 -23.46 50.05
C LEU A 640 19.55 -24.68 50.20
N GLY A 641 18.47 -24.73 49.41
CA GLY A 641 17.58 -25.88 49.33
C GLY A 641 17.84 -26.72 48.07
N LEU A 642 18.12 -28.01 48.20
CA LEU A 642 18.36 -28.92 47.08
C LEU A 642 17.85 -30.33 47.35
N SER A 643 17.46 -31.04 46.29
CA SER A 643 17.02 -32.44 46.38
C SER A 643 18.13 -33.34 45.82
N LEU A 644 18.68 -34.22 46.67
CA LEU A 644 19.77 -35.12 46.32
C LEU A 644 19.31 -36.58 46.39
N ALA A 645 19.81 -37.41 45.47
CA ALA A 645 19.55 -38.83 45.50
C ALA A 645 20.43 -39.53 46.55
N LEU A 646 19.92 -40.57 47.20
CA LEU A 646 20.68 -41.42 48.11
C LEU A 646 21.60 -42.35 47.30
N SER A 647 22.87 -42.50 47.72
CA SER A 647 23.81 -43.39 47.04
C SER A 647 23.52 -44.88 47.28
N GLN A 648 22.77 -45.21 48.34
CA GLN A 648 22.21 -46.52 48.65
C GLN A 648 20.87 -46.31 49.39
N PRO A 649 19.83 -47.11 49.12
CA PRO A 649 18.58 -47.05 49.87
C PRO A 649 18.83 -47.52 51.32
N GLN A 650 19.00 -46.59 52.26
CA GLN A 650 19.08 -46.90 53.68
C GLN A 650 17.67 -46.95 54.29
N ALA A 651 17.31 -48.12 54.80
CA ALA A 651 16.11 -48.32 55.61
C ALA A 651 16.27 -47.58 56.96
N LEU A 652 15.80 -46.34 57.03
CA LEU A 652 15.76 -45.60 58.29
C LEU A 652 14.52 -46.03 59.11
N SER A 653 14.79 -46.51 60.32
CA SER A 653 13.84 -46.97 61.33
C SER A 653 12.79 -45.89 61.65
N ARG A 654 11.52 -46.19 61.35
CA ARG A 654 10.37 -45.40 61.82
C ARG A 654 10.23 -45.55 63.34
N GLN A 655 10.66 -44.56 64.11
CA GLN A 655 10.15 -44.34 65.46
C GLN A 655 9.83 -42.86 65.68
N GLY A 656 8.57 -42.60 66.05
CA GLY A 656 8.14 -41.33 66.61
C GLY A 656 7.03 -40.61 65.84
N LEU A 657 5.83 -41.20 65.77
CA LEU A 657 4.56 -40.45 65.65
C LEU A 657 3.40 -41.37 66.00
N ASN A 658 3.20 -41.56 67.31
CA ASN A 658 1.87 -41.85 67.84
C ASN A 658 1.80 -41.43 69.31
N ARG A 659 1.31 -40.21 69.55
CA ARG A 659 0.58 -39.74 70.75
C ARG A 659 0.20 -38.28 70.52
N GLY A 660 -1.11 -38.03 70.46
CA GLY A 660 -1.74 -36.72 70.25
C GLY A 660 -2.86 -36.84 69.24
#